data_AF-F2DIA8-F1
#
_entry.id   AF-F2DIA8-F1
#
_cell.length_a   1.000
_cell.length_b   1.000
_cell.length_c   1.000
_cell.angle_alpha   90.00
_cell.angle_beta   90.00
_cell.angle_gamma   90.00
#
_symmetry.space_group_name_H-M   'P 1'
#
loop_
_entity.id
_entity.type
_entity.pdbx_description
1 polymer ?
#
loop_
_entity_poly.entity_id
_entity_poly.type
_entity_poly.pdbx_seq_one_letter_code
_entity_poly.pdbx_strand_id
1 'polypeptide(L)'
;MANPASPRPPIRSVNLGNWLVTEGWILPSLFDGLPNKDLLDGTQLQFKSVTQNAFLAAENGGGAALIANRPLASGWETFKLYRINQNTFNFKVFSNQFVTVAGVNVVATATTPVQSFQLVRNDADPNRMRIRAPNGSLLQANKDGSVTADFREKATTWGDDDPTVFVVTIVKDLPSRFDNIPNKDLLDGTQLQFRSVTQNAFVAAENGGGATLVANRASASSWETFKLWRIDKNTFNFKVFSNQFVTVAGVNVGATASTPGQSETFELVRNDADKDRMRIRAPNGSFLQANKDGTVTADFGESTTWGDDDSSVFVVSIITDGWILRSLFGGIPNNDLVDDMQLQLKSVTQNGFVAAEDGGGAALFANRPSASGWETFKLHPINENNFNLKVFNNQFVTVVGVNVVATASTPDQSETFQLVRHNFDKNRIRIRAPNGSLLQANKDGSMTADFRERTTTWGDDDPSVFVMTIVKDLPSPFDDIPNKDLLDGTQLQLRSATQNAFVAAENGGGAALVANRASASGWETFKLWRIDQNTFNLKVFNNQSVTVVGVNVVATASTPGPSETFKLVPNKNMMRIKAPNGSFVQANKDGSLTANFGESTTWGDDDPSVFAVTIVKGLPSLFDGIPNKDLLDGTSVQFQSMAHKGFVAAENGGGGALVANRLSASHWETFKLWRIDENTFNFKVFKNQFVTVAGVNVVATASMPGQSETFQLVRNDADKNKMRIRAPNGSFLQANEDGSVTADFVKSTKWGDDDPSVFVVTIVGPVLQGEYQICNGYGKDTATQVMNDHWSTYIVERDFAFMAANGLNAVRIPVGWWIASDPNPPAPFVGGSLQALDNAFTWAERHNIGVIIDLHAAPGGQNPWEHGGSRDGSQTWGDPNIAETVQVIDFLAARYARRSSLLAVELLNEPLKDVVSLDSLKRYYQQGYNAVRKHSPTAYVIMSNRIAGDWDELVDFAKPFSRTVLDGHHYLVFEPKLDKSNVQQNIDFVNKEIAGNLSTMTKPDGPPTFVGEWVAEWKVKGASKEDFQRCANAQMAVYRKATFGWAYWSYKHVSNHWSMEWMINNGYISLKNA
;
A
#
# COMPACT_ATOMS: atom_id res chain seq x y z
N MET A 1 -9.72 45.65 -28.38
CA MET A 1 -10.57 44.70 -27.63
C MET A 1 -9.92 44.49 -26.27
N ALA A 2 -10.64 44.77 -25.18
CA ALA A 2 -10.09 44.73 -23.83
C ALA A 2 -9.67 43.31 -23.44
N ASN A 3 -8.46 43.16 -22.88
CA ASN A 3 -7.91 41.89 -22.42
C ASN A 3 -8.82 41.34 -21.29
N PRO A 4 -9.31 40.08 -21.34
CA PRO A 4 -10.17 39.57 -20.28
C PRO A 4 -9.42 39.58 -18.95
N ALA A 5 -10.02 40.22 -17.94
CA ALA A 5 -9.47 40.26 -16.58
C ALA A 5 -9.46 38.83 -15.98
N SER A 6 -8.50 38.53 -15.11
CA SER A 6 -8.44 37.25 -14.39
C SER A 6 -9.80 36.92 -13.76
N PRO A 7 -10.17 35.63 -13.67
CA PRO A 7 -11.41 35.22 -13.04
C PRO A 7 -11.52 35.77 -11.61
N ARG A 8 -12.72 36.24 -11.26
CA ARG A 8 -12.99 36.81 -9.93
C ARG A 8 -13.35 35.68 -8.95
N PRO A 9 -12.98 35.80 -7.66
CA PRO A 9 -13.51 34.93 -6.61
C PRO A 9 -15.05 34.88 -6.60
N PRO A 10 -15.67 33.77 -6.16
CA PRO A 10 -15.01 32.58 -5.60
C PRO A 10 -14.37 31.70 -6.68
N ILE A 11 -13.18 31.18 -6.39
CA ILE A 11 -12.47 30.27 -7.28
C ILE A 11 -12.81 28.81 -7.03
N ARG A 12 -12.78 28.04 -8.12
CA ARG A 12 -12.78 26.58 -8.14
C ARG A 12 -11.47 26.18 -8.77
N SER A 13 -10.56 25.68 -7.94
CA SER A 13 -9.17 25.46 -8.29
C SER A 13 -8.75 24.01 -8.07
N VAL A 14 -7.61 23.67 -8.65
CA VAL A 14 -6.91 22.42 -8.41
C VAL A 14 -5.42 22.71 -8.24
N ASN A 15 -4.77 21.96 -7.36
CA ASN A 15 -3.34 22.02 -7.18
C ASN A 15 -2.63 21.21 -8.27
N LEU A 16 -1.63 21.83 -8.91
CA LEU A 16 -0.73 21.17 -9.85
C LEU A 16 0.46 20.55 -9.09
N GLY A 17 0.16 19.79 -8.03
CA GLY A 17 1.13 19.06 -7.23
C GLY A 17 1.89 18.02 -8.04
N ASN A 18 3.05 17.59 -7.54
CA ASN A 18 3.97 16.71 -8.25
C ASN A 18 4.51 17.25 -9.59
N TRP A 19 4.46 18.57 -9.85
CA TRP A 19 4.97 19.16 -11.10
C TRP A 19 6.26 19.97 -10.91
N LEU A 20 6.16 21.22 -10.45
CA LEU A 20 7.32 22.11 -10.22
C LEU A 20 7.92 21.96 -8.81
N VAL A 21 7.25 21.15 -7.98
CA VAL A 21 7.74 20.55 -6.74
C VAL A 21 7.26 19.10 -6.79
N THR A 22 8.19 18.14 -6.73
CA THR A 22 7.89 16.71 -6.84
C THR A 22 7.83 16.00 -5.49
N GLU A 23 6.94 15.02 -5.34
CA GLU A 23 6.80 14.13 -4.18
C GLU A 23 6.81 12.65 -4.58
N GLY A 24 6.76 11.73 -3.62
CA GLY A 24 6.88 10.28 -3.86
C GLY A 24 5.70 9.64 -4.58
N TRP A 25 4.60 10.37 -4.71
CA TRP A 25 3.29 9.85 -5.10
C TRP A 25 2.94 10.12 -6.58
N ILE A 26 3.96 10.09 -7.46
CA ILE A 26 3.90 10.41 -8.90
C ILE A 26 3.27 9.28 -9.73
N LEU A 27 2.29 9.61 -10.59
CA LEU A 27 1.75 8.67 -11.57
C LEU A 27 2.71 8.48 -12.76
N PRO A 28 2.79 7.24 -13.29
CA PRO A 28 2.15 6.00 -12.83
C PRO A 28 2.96 5.12 -11.88
N SER A 29 2.23 4.17 -11.27
CA SER A 29 2.79 3.07 -10.49
C SER A 29 3.49 2.04 -11.39
N LEU A 30 4.72 1.67 -11.01
CA LEU A 30 5.63 0.73 -11.69
C LEU A 30 5.03 -0.67 -11.98
N PHE A 31 3.94 -1.07 -11.31
CA PHE A 31 3.45 -2.45 -11.35
C PHE A 31 2.31 -2.70 -12.33
N ASP A 32 1.73 -1.66 -12.92
CA ASP A 32 0.48 -1.82 -13.68
C ASP A 32 0.65 -2.54 -15.04
N GLY A 33 1.87 -2.61 -15.57
CA GLY A 33 2.20 -3.32 -16.82
C GLY A 33 2.97 -4.63 -16.70
N LEU A 34 3.21 -5.17 -15.49
CA LEU A 34 4.00 -6.41 -15.33
C LEU A 34 3.13 -7.67 -15.57
N PRO A 35 3.48 -8.56 -16.52
CA PRO A 35 2.86 -9.89 -16.60
C PRO A 35 3.06 -10.63 -15.28
N ASN A 36 2.03 -11.29 -14.74
CA ASN A 36 2.07 -11.89 -13.40
C ASN A 36 2.49 -10.88 -12.30
N LYS A 37 1.96 -9.64 -12.31
CA LYS A 37 2.28 -8.59 -11.29
C LYS A 37 1.93 -8.96 -9.85
N ASP A 38 1.16 -10.02 -9.67
CA ASP A 38 0.80 -10.64 -8.41
C ASP A 38 1.80 -11.73 -7.96
N LEU A 39 2.73 -12.12 -8.84
CA LEU A 39 3.85 -13.06 -8.61
C LEU A 39 5.19 -12.31 -8.58
N LEU A 40 5.35 -11.37 -7.64
CA LEU A 40 6.60 -10.63 -7.44
C LEU A 40 7.56 -11.42 -6.55
N ASP A 41 8.80 -10.93 -6.42
CA ASP A 41 9.79 -11.52 -5.52
C ASP A 41 9.25 -11.59 -4.10
N GLY A 42 9.30 -12.79 -3.55
CA GLY A 42 8.81 -13.07 -2.21
C GLY A 42 7.31 -13.35 -2.09
N THR A 43 6.54 -13.26 -3.18
CA THR A 43 5.17 -13.78 -3.23
C THR A 43 5.16 -15.23 -2.78
N GLN A 44 4.21 -15.58 -1.90
CA GLN A 44 4.02 -16.94 -1.41
C GLN A 44 2.87 -17.60 -2.15
N LEU A 45 3.11 -18.80 -2.68
CA LEU A 45 2.15 -19.59 -3.44
C LEU A 45 1.87 -20.92 -2.75
N GLN A 46 0.64 -21.40 -2.93
CA GLN A 46 0.25 -22.77 -2.63
C GLN A 46 -0.30 -23.42 -3.90
N PHE A 47 0.18 -24.61 -4.24
CA PHE A 47 -0.21 -25.34 -5.45
C PHE A 47 -1.06 -26.56 -5.07
N LYS A 48 -2.32 -26.61 -5.49
CA LYS A 48 -3.20 -27.76 -5.30
C LYS A 48 -3.38 -28.53 -6.60
N SER A 49 -2.95 -29.78 -6.65
CA SER A 49 -3.20 -30.66 -7.80
C SER A 49 -4.69 -30.86 -7.99
N VAL A 50 -5.19 -30.71 -9.22
CA VAL A 50 -6.60 -30.93 -9.54
C VAL A 50 -6.97 -32.42 -9.56
N THR A 51 -6.07 -33.28 -10.03
CA THR A 51 -6.31 -34.74 -10.09
C THR A 51 -6.19 -35.42 -8.73
N GLN A 52 -5.28 -34.96 -7.87
CA GLN A 52 -5.12 -35.51 -6.52
C GLN A 52 -5.99 -34.80 -5.48
N ASN A 53 -6.55 -33.63 -5.83
CA ASN A 53 -7.24 -32.72 -4.91
C ASN A 53 -6.42 -32.44 -3.63
N ALA A 54 -5.09 -32.35 -3.78
CA ALA A 54 -4.14 -32.25 -2.69
C ALA A 54 -3.06 -31.20 -2.99
N PHE A 55 -2.62 -30.50 -1.96
CA PHE A 55 -1.54 -29.51 -2.04
C PHE A 55 -0.18 -30.19 -2.15
N LEU A 56 0.68 -29.57 -2.96
CA LEU A 56 2.10 -29.89 -3.03
C LEU A 56 2.73 -29.49 -1.70
N ALA A 57 3.42 -30.44 -1.08
CA ALA A 57 4.19 -30.25 0.13
C ALA A 57 5.67 -30.53 -0.16
N ALA A 58 6.54 -29.65 0.32
CA ALA A 58 7.94 -29.99 0.48
C ALA A 58 8.08 -30.82 1.76
N GLU A 59 8.25 -32.14 1.62
CA GLU A 59 8.34 -33.04 2.77
C GLU A 59 9.52 -32.63 3.69
N ASN A 60 9.30 -32.73 5.00
CA ASN A 60 10.17 -32.18 6.07
C ASN A 60 10.38 -30.65 6.03
N GLY A 61 9.51 -29.92 5.33
CA GLY A 61 9.67 -28.48 5.07
C GLY A 61 10.77 -28.15 4.06
N GLY A 62 11.47 -29.16 3.54
CA GLY A 62 12.68 -29.07 2.73
C GLY A 62 13.64 -30.21 3.06
N GLY A 63 14.37 -30.70 2.05
CA GLY A 63 15.36 -31.76 2.20
C GLY A 63 14.92 -33.12 1.64
N ALA A 64 13.71 -33.19 1.05
CA ALA A 64 13.14 -34.39 0.45
C ALA A 64 12.35 -34.07 -0.84
N ALA A 65 11.58 -35.03 -1.33
CA ALA A 65 10.74 -34.90 -2.52
C ALA A 65 9.54 -33.97 -2.28
N LEU A 66 9.03 -33.39 -3.38
CA LEU A 66 7.71 -32.75 -3.39
C LEU A 66 6.63 -33.81 -3.59
N ILE A 67 5.60 -33.78 -2.74
CA ILE A 67 4.48 -34.73 -2.79
C ILE A 67 3.15 -33.98 -2.75
N ALA A 68 2.23 -34.32 -3.63
CA ALA A 68 0.87 -33.77 -3.68
C ALA A 68 -0.08 -34.63 -2.82
N ASN A 69 0.02 -34.53 -1.49
CA ASN A 69 -0.72 -35.41 -0.55
C ASN A 69 -1.44 -34.67 0.58
N ARG A 70 -1.37 -33.33 0.64
CA ARG A 70 -1.93 -32.57 1.77
C ARG A 70 -3.34 -32.07 1.47
N PRO A 71 -4.34 -32.34 2.33
CA PRO A 71 -5.70 -31.86 2.11
C PRO A 71 -5.85 -30.35 2.40
N LEU A 72 -4.93 -29.79 3.21
CA LEU A 72 -4.90 -28.39 3.62
C LEU A 72 -3.47 -27.86 3.48
N ALA A 73 -3.32 -26.58 3.14
CA ALA A 73 -2.03 -25.92 3.03
C ALA A 73 -1.65 -25.15 4.30
N SER A 74 -0.39 -25.27 4.69
CA SER A 74 0.26 -24.56 5.80
C SER A 74 1.70 -24.20 5.39
N GLY A 75 2.66 -24.25 6.31
CA GLY A 75 4.04 -23.84 6.05
C GLY A 75 4.77 -24.67 4.98
N TRP A 76 4.59 -25.99 4.96
CA TRP A 76 5.33 -26.90 4.06
C TRP A 76 4.76 -26.93 2.64
N GLU A 77 3.50 -26.52 2.49
CA GLU A 77 2.80 -26.41 1.21
C GLU A 77 2.91 -25.00 0.60
N THR A 78 3.65 -24.11 1.27
CA THR A 78 3.84 -22.73 0.86
C THR A 78 5.23 -22.52 0.26
N PHE A 79 5.25 -22.01 -0.96
CA PHE A 79 6.45 -21.81 -1.76
C PHE A 79 6.68 -20.32 -1.98
N LYS A 80 7.83 -19.81 -1.57
CA LYS A 80 8.23 -18.42 -1.82
C LYS A 80 8.86 -18.29 -3.20
N LEU A 81 8.36 -17.38 -4.01
CA LEU A 81 8.86 -17.12 -5.35
C LEU A 81 10.12 -16.25 -5.33
N TYR A 82 11.06 -16.59 -6.21
CA TYR A 82 12.13 -15.71 -6.64
C TYR A 82 12.03 -15.62 -8.17
N ARG A 83 11.60 -14.47 -8.65
CA ARG A 83 11.33 -14.16 -10.05
C ARG A 83 12.63 -13.92 -10.79
N ILE A 84 12.79 -14.66 -11.89
CA ILE A 84 13.94 -14.52 -12.79
C ILE A 84 13.55 -13.65 -13.99
N ASN A 85 12.34 -13.82 -14.52
CA ASN A 85 11.75 -12.96 -15.55
C ASN A 85 10.21 -13.05 -15.48
N GLN A 86 9.50 -12.58 -16.51
CA GLN A 86 8.03 -12.46 -16.53
C GLN A 86 7.28 -13.74 -16.16
N ASN A 87 7.79 -14.91 -16.54
CA ASN A 87 7.12 -16.20 -16.34
C ASN A 87 8.01 -17.26 -15.65
N THR A 88 9.26 -16.93 -15.32
CA THR A 88 10.26 -17.90 -14.82
C THR A 88 10.66 -17.59 -13.38
N PHE A 89 10.67 -18.61 -12.52
CA PHE A 89 10.84 -18.48 -11.07
C PHE A 89 11.71 -19.60 -10.49
N ASN A 90 12.39 -19.33 -9.38
CA ASN A 90 12.79 -20.37 -8.43
C ASN A 90 11.75 -20.45 -7.32
N PHE A 91 11.54 -21.66 -6.80
CA PHE A 91 10.67 -21.89 -5.64
C PHE A 91 11.53 -22.20 -4.42
N LYS A 92 11.35 -21.43 -3.35
CA LYS A 92 11.98 -21.66 -2.05
C LYS A 92 10.95 -22.19 -1.06
N VAL A 93 11.29 -23.26 -0.35
CA VAL A 93 10.39 -23.96 0.59
C VAL A 93 10.65 -23.50 2.04
N PHE A 94 9.85 -23.99 2.98
CA PHE A 94 9.86 -23.61 4.40
C PHE A 94 11.26 -23.60 5.05
N SER A 95 12.06 -24.65 4.83
CA SER A 95 13.43 -24.81 5.36
C SER A 95 14.50 -24.07 4.54
N ASN A 96 14.10 -23.06 3.76
CA ASN A 96 14.96 -22.23 2.92
C ASN A 96 15.71 -22.95 1.78
N GLN A 97 15.35 -24.18 1.44
CA GLN A 97 15.89 -24.90 0.28
C GLN A 97 15.11 -24.56 -1.01
N PHE A 98 15.71 -24.82 -2.16
CA PHE A 98 15.15 -24.58 -3.48
C PHE A 98 14.69 -25.88 -4.13
N VAL A 99 13.57 -25.78 -4.85
CA VAL A 99 13.05 -26.88 -5.67
C VAL A 99 13.96 -27.09 -6.88
N THR A 100 14.25 -28.35 -7.20
CA THR A 100 15.03 -28.78 -8.37
C THR A 100 14.46 -30.09 -8.93
N VAL A 101 14.86 -30.45 -10.15
CA VAL A 101 14.57 -31.75 -10.76
C VAL A 101 15.81 -32.62 -10.70
N ALA A 102 15.69 -33.80 -10.07
CA ALA A 102 16.70 -34.83 -9.98
C ALA A 102 16.26 -36.06 -10.79
N GLY A 103 16.78 -36.21 -12.01
CA GLY A 103 16.27 -37.17 -12.99
C GLY A 103 14.90 -36.74 -13.49
N VAL A 104 13.84 -37.42 -13.00
CA VAL A 104 12.42 -37.02 -13.22
C VAL A 104 11.73 -36.56 -11.95
N ASN A 105 12.34 -36.76 -10.77
CA ASN A 105 11.72 -36.45 -9.49
C ASN A 105 11.91 -34.98 -9.15
N VAL A 106 10.88 -34.36 -8.57
CA VAL A 106 10.95 -32.98 -8.07
C VAL A 106 11.29 -33.00 -6.58
N VAL A 107 12.40 -32.35 -6.20
CA VAL A 107 12.95 -32.37 -4.84
C VAL A 107 13.28 -30.97 -4.35
N ALA A 108 13.24 -30.73 -3.04
CA ALA A 108 13.60 -29.45 -2.42
C ALA A 108 14.84 -29.56 -1.55
N THR A 109 15.97 -29.99 -2.13
CA THR A 109 17.22 -30.25 -1.38
C THR A 109 18.30 -29.20 -1.59
N ALA A 110 18.20 -28.39 -2.65
CA ALA A 110 19.25 -27.44 -3.03
C ALA A 110 19.31 -26.25 -2.07
N THR A 111 20.50 -25.83 -1.66
CA THR A 111 20.69 -24.64 -0.81
C THR A 111 20.90 -23.36 -1.61
N THR A 112 21.01 -23.47 -2.94
CA THR A 112 21.16 -22.35 -3.89
C THR A 112 20.20 -22.53 -5.08
N PRO A 113 19.74 -21.43 -5.71
CA PRO A 113 18.74 -21.45 -6.78
C PRO A 113 19.33 -21.87 -8.14
N VAL A 114 19.71 -23.13 -8.28
CA VAL A 114 20.43 -23.66 -9.47
C VAL A 114 19.53 -24.01 -10.66
N GLN A 115 18.21 -24.10 -10.47
CA GLN A 115 17.24 -24.47 -11.51
C GLN A 115 15.96 -23.65 -11.39
N SER A 116 15.40 -23.25 -12.54
CA SER A 116 14.23 -22.38 -12.62
C SER A 116 13.05 -23.03 -13.35
N PHE A 117 11.84 -22.70 -12.92
CA PHE A 117 10.57 -23.24 -13.41
C PHE A 117 9.75 -22.14 -14.07
N GLN A 118 9.07 -22.44 -15.16
CA GLN A 118 8.12 -21.49 -15.75
C GLN A 118 6.72 -21.75 -15.22
N LEU A 119 6.06 -20.71 -14.71
CA LEU A 119 4.63 -20.77 -14.41
C LEU A 119 3.85 -20.37 -15.66
N VAL A 120 3.04 -21.30 -16.16
CA VAL A 120 2.16 -21.09 -17.30
C VAL A 120 0.75 -20.95 -16.75
N ARG A 121 0.16 -19.76 -16.85
CA ARG A 121 -1.23 -19.52 -16.45
C ARG A 121 -2.19 -19.98 -17.53
N ASN A 122 -3.36 -20.43 -17.11
CA ASN A 122 -4.49 -20.59 -18.01
C ASN A 122 -5.13 -19.21 -18.26
N ASP A 123 -5.29 -18.86 -19.54
CA ASP A 123 -5.92 -17.63 -20.00
C ASP A 123 -7.39 -17.45 -19.55
N ALA A 124 -8.11 -18.55 -19.33
CA ALA A 124 -9.52 -18.56 -18.93
C ALA A 124 -9.70 -18.61 -17.40
N ASP A 125 -8.73 -19.16 -16.67
CA ASP A 125 -8.70 -19.21 -15.20
C ASP A 125 -7.25 -18.95 -14.72
N PRO A 126 -6.90 -17.69 -14.42
CA PRO A 126 -5.54 -17.32 -14.03
C PRO A 126 -5.02 -18.02 -12.77
N ASN A 127 -5.91 -18.59 -11.94
CA ASN A 127 -5.53 -19.37 -10.76
C ASN A 127 -5.19 -20.82 -11.10
N ARG A 128 -5.51 -21.32 -12.30
CA ARG A 128 -5.03 -22.61 -12.79
C ARG A 128 -3.72 -22.42 -13.52
N MET A 129 -2.67 -23.06 -13.02
CA MET A 129 -1.34 -22.99 -13.59
C MET A 129 -0.77 -24.37 -13.86
N ARG A 130 0.06 -24.44 -14.90
CA ARG A 130 1.00 -25.53 -15.13
C ARG A 130 2.40 -25.04 -14.77
N ILE A 131 3.24 -25.95 -14.31
CA ILE A 131 4.62 -25.64 -13.97
C ILE A 131 5.51 -26.37 -14.97
N ARG A 132 6.22 -25.63 -15.83
CA ARG A 132 7.21 -26.20 -16.76
C ARG A 132 8.58 -26.25 -16.09
N ALA A 133 9.17 -27.43 -16.04
CA ALA A 133 10.45 -27.67 -15.41
C ALA A 133 11.63 -27.28 -16.33
N PRO A 134 12.86 -27.16 -15.80
CA PRO A 134 14.05 -26.82 -16.59
C PRO A 134 14.34 -27.78 -17.74
N ASN A 135 13.90 -29.04 -17.65
CA ASN A 135 14.07 -30.05 -18.69
C ASN A 135 13.02 -29.94 -19.83
N GLY A 136 12.17 -28.91 -19.81
CA GLY A 136 11.15 -28.63 -20.83
C GLY A 136 9.81 -29.35 -20.62
N SER A 137 9.74 -30.33 -19.72
CA SER A 137 8.52 -31.08 -19.41
C SER A 137 7.65 -30.33 -18.40
N LEU A 138 6.36 -30.68 -18.32
CA LEU A 138 5.48 -30.21 -17.27
C LEU A 138 5.63 -31.06 -16.00
N LEU A 139 5.48 -30.43 -14.84
CA LEU A 139 5.30 -31.15 -13.58
C LEU A 139 3.92 -31.82 -13.60
N GLN A 140 3.87 -33.07 -13.16
CA GLN A 140 2.64 -33.82 -12.97
C GLN A 140 2.55 -34.37 -11.54
N ALA A 141 1.35 -34.38 -10.97
CA ALA A 141 1.05 -35.11 -9.75
C ALA A 141 0.49 -36.49 -10.12
N ASN A 142 1.24 -37.54 -9.79
CA ASN A 142 0.89 -38.92 -10.06
C ASN A 142 -0.17 -39.42 -9.07
N LYS A 143 -0.84 -40.54 -9.41
CA LYS A 143 -1.89 -41.15 -8.58
C LYS A 143 -1.42 -41.61 -7.20
N ASP A 144 -0.12 -41.81 -7.01
CA ASP A 144 0.51 -42.15 -5.74
C ASP A 144 0.91 -40.90 -4.92
N GLY A 145 0.59 -39.70 -5.42
CA GLY A 145 0.94 -38.41 -4.83
C GLY A 145 2.34 -37.92 -5.20
N SER A 146 3.19 -38.73 -5.84
CA SER A 146 4.53 -38.28 -6.26
C SER A 146 4.45 -37.17 -7.32
N VAL A 147 5.40 -36.22 -7.28
CA VAL A 147 5.48 -35.14 -8.28
C VAL A 147 6.72 -35.35 -9.17
N THR A 148 6.48 -35.53 -10.47
CA THR A 148 7.54 -35.76 -11.46
C THR A 148 7.51 -34.74 -12.60
N ALA A 149 8.63 -34.55 -13.28
CA ALA A 149 8.83 -33.57 -14.36
C ALA A 149 9.17 -34.26 -15.68
N ASP A 150 8.28 -35.15 -16.14
CA ASP A 150 8.47 -35.97 -17.35
C ASP A 150 7.25 -35.98 -18.28
N PHE A 151 6.22 -35.18 -17.97
CA PHE A 151 5.03 -35.08 -18.80
C PHE A 151 5.29 -34.26 -20.06
N ARG A 152 5.20 -34.92 -21.23
CA ARG A 152 5.36 -34.28 -22.55
C ARG A 152 4.03 -33.70 -23.02
N GLU A 153 4.06 -32.42 -23.38
CA GLU A 153 2.90 -31.62 -23.76
C GLU A 153 2.11 -32.28 -24.91
N LYS A 154 0.99 -32.93 -24.58
CA LYS A 154 -0.09 -33.25 -25.52
C LYS A 154 -1.19 -32.22 -25.29
N ALA A 155 -1.49 -31.40 -26.30
CA ALA A 155 -2.68 -30.55 -26.29
C ALA A 155 -3.92 -31.46 -26.08
N THR A 156 -4.93 -31.11 -25.26
CA THR A 156 -5.81 -29.94 -25.46
C THR A 156 -6.68 -29.52 -24.25
N THR A 157 -6.50 -30.04 -23.02
CA THR A 157 -7.43 -29.70 -21.90
C THR A 157 -6.72 -29.28 -20.61
N TRP A 158 -7.23 -28.24 -19.95
CA TRP A 158 -6.82 -27.77 -18.60
C TRP A 158 -7.81 -28.23 -17.51
N GLY A 159 -8.49 -29.35 -17.79
CA GLY A 159 -9.56 -29.90 -16.97
C GLY A 159 -9.06 -30.50 -15.66
N ASP A 160 -10.00 -30.89 -14.80
CA ASP A 160 -9.70 -31.53 -13.51
C ASP A 160 -9.11 -32.94 -13.64
N ASP A 161 -9.09 -33.49 -14.85
CA ASP A 161 -8.49 -34.77 -15.23
C ASP A 161 -7.01 -34.66 -15.65
N ASP A 162 -6.48 -33.44 -15.82
CA ASP A 162 -5.10 -33.21 -16.24
C ASP A 162 -4.14 -33.20 -15.03
N PRO A 163 -3.21 -34.17 -14.91
CA PRO A 163 -2.31 -34.28 -13.77
C PRO A 163 -1.27 -33.15 -13.69
N THR A 164 -1.16 -32.32 -14.74
CA THR A 164 -0.24 -31.18 -14.80
C THR A 164 -0.81 -29.85 -14.31
N VAL A 165 -2.12 -29.80 -14.03
CA VAL A 165 -2.81 -28.57 -13.64
C VAL A 165 -2.85 -28.44 -12.11
N PHE A 166 -2.47 -27.27 -11.65
CA PHE A 166 -2.51 -26.88 -10.23
C PHE A 166 -3.38 -25.65 -10.06
N VAL A 167 -4.29 -25.66 -9.09
CA VAL A 167 -4.95 -24.45 -8.59
C VAL A 167 -3.98 -23.76 -7.65
N VAL A 168 -3.68 -22.50 -7.94
CA VAL A 168 -2.65 -21.70 -7.29
C VAL A 168 -3.32 -20.60 -6.47
N THR A 169 -2.96 -20.56 -5.19
CA THR A 169 -3.39 -19.51 -4.28
C THR A 169 -2.21 -18.59 -3.97
N ILE A 170 -2.39 -17.28 -4.21
CA ILE A 170 -1.45 -16.25 -3.78
C ILE A 170 -1.78 -15.85 -2.34
N VAL A 171 -0.81 -15.99 -1.45
CA VAL A 171 -0.98 -15.66 -0.04
C VAL A 171 -0.76 -14.14 0.14
N LYS A 172 -1.85 -13.35 0.16
CA LYS A 172 -1.85 -11.93 0.53
C LYS A 172 -2.18 -11.82 2.03
N ASP A 173 -1.44 -10.99 2.75
CA ASP A 173 -1.48 -10.82 4.22
C ASP A 173 -2.84 -11.16 4.87
N LEU A 174 -2.86 -12.21 5.70
CA LEU A 174 -4.05 -12.64 6.42
C LEU A 174 -4.37 -11.66 7.57
N PRO A 175 -5.61 -11.12 7.69
CA PRO A 175 -6.09 -10.65 8.98
C PRO A 175 -6.10 -11.83 9.97
N SER A 176 -5.63 -11.61 11.20
CA SER A 176 -5.59 -12.67 12.20
C SER A 176 -6.99 -12.92 12.75
N ARG A 177 -7.37 -14.21 12.91
CA ARG A 177 -8.64 -14.69 13.50
C ARG A 177 -8.82 -14.30 14.99
N PHE A 178 -8.02 -13.38 15.53
CA PHE A 178 -7.88 -13.15 16.97
C PHE A 178 -8.35 -11.77 17.43
N ASP A 179 -8.87 -10.93 16.53
CA ASP A 179 -9.25 -9.56 16.88
C ASP A 179 -10.39 -9.46 17.91
N ASN A 180 -11.15 -10.55 18.14
CA ASN A 180 -12.21 -10.65 19.14
C ASN A 180 -11.86 -11.56 20.34
N ILE A 181 -10.61 -12.00 20.49
CA ILE A 181 -10.18 -12.79 21.65
C ILE A 181 -9.69 -11.84 22.76
N PRO A 182 -10.24 -11.89 23.99
CA PRO A 182 -9.68 -11.18 25.12
C PRO A 182 -8.20 -11.54 25.32
N ASN A 183 -7.35 -10.55 25.56
CA ASN A 183 -5.91 -10.75 25.72
C ASN A 183 -5.24 -11.47 24.53
N LYS A 184 -5.61 -11.11 23.29
CA LYS A 184 -5.05 -11.71 22.05
C LYS A 184 -3.54 -11.52 21.85
N ASP A 185 -3.01 -10.48 22.49
CA ASP A 185 -1.59 -10.13 22.57
C ASP A 185 -0.83 -10.95 23.62
N LEU A 186 -1.54 -11.67 24.51
CA LEU A 186 -0.95 -12.55 25.52
C LEU A 186 -0.94 -14.00 25.04
N LEU A 187 0.17 -14.39 24.42
CA LEU A 187 0.42 -15.72 23.86
C LEU A 187 1.30 -16.57 24.79
N ASP A 188 1.38 -17.88 24.53
CA ASP A 188 2.27 -18.78 25.27
C ASP A 188 3.72 -18.31 25.17
N GLY A 189 4.34 -18.14 26.33
CA GLY A 189 5.69 -17.66 26.47
C GLY A 189 5.85 -16.14 26.48
N THR A 190 4.76 -15.37 26.38
CA THR A 190 4.76 -13.91 26.58
C THR A 190 5.30 -13.58 27.96
N GLN A 191 6.23 -12.63 28.05
CA GLN A 191 6.80 -12.20 29.32
C GLN A 191 6.15 -10.90 29.77
N LEU A 192 5.65 -10.87 31.00
CA LEU A 192 4.93 -9.75 31.59
C LEU A 192 5.57 -9.28 32.89
N GLN A 193 5.42 -7.99 33.18
CA GLN A 193 5.71 -7.39 34.47
C GLN A 193 4.44 -6.72 35.02
N PHE A 194 4.18 -6.88 36.33
CA PHE A 194 3.02 -6.31 37.00
C PHE A 194 3.48 -5.24 38.00
N ARG A 195 2.95 -4.02 37.88
CA ARG A 195 3.15 -2.94 38.85
C ARG A 195 1.85 -2.63 39.58
N SER A 196 1.82 -2.79 40.90
CA SER A 196 0.67 -2.42 41.71
C SER A 196 0.45 -0.91 41.65
N VAL A 197 -0.79 -0.46 41.43
CA VAL A 197 -1.11 0.98 41.41
C VAL A 197 -1.09 1.59 42.82
N THR A 198 -1.52 0.86 43.85
CA THR A 198 -1.56 1.36 45.23
C THR A 198 -0.20 1.36 45.92
N GLN A 199 0.66 0.37 45.62
CA GLN A 199 2.02 0.30 46.16
C GLN A 199 3.04 1.02 45.27
N ASN A 200 2.65 1.36 44.03
CA ASN A 200 3.53 1.92 42.99
C ASN A 200 4.82 1.10 42.75
N ALA A 201 4.75 -0.22 42.97
CA ALA A 201 5.89 -1.14 42.99
C ALA A 201 5.60 -2.40 42.15
N PHE A 202 6.66 -2.96 41.54
CA PHE A 202 6.57 -4.20 40.77
C PHE A 202 6.43 -5.42 41.67
N VAL A 203 5.59 -6.37 41.23
CA VAL A 203 5.40 -7.68 41.85
C VAL A 203 6.62 -8.54 41.54
N ALA A 204 7.28 -9.04 42.58
CA ALA A 204 8.39 -9.97 42.48
C ALA A 204 7.99 -11.35 42.98
N ALA A 205 8.42 -12.38 42.26
CA ALA A 205 8.50 -13.73 42.81
C ALA A 205 9.77 -13.82 43.67
N GLU A 206 9.62 -13.70 44.99
CA GLU A 206 10.76 -13.67 45.89
C GLU A 206 11.61 -14.94 45.77
N ASN A 207 12.93 -14.79 45.89
CA ASN A 207 13.96 -15.79 45.56
C ASN A 207 13.97 -16.29 44.09
N GLY A 208 13.37 -15.52 43.17
CA GLY A 208 13.20 -15.93 41.77
C GLY A 208 12.12 -17.00 41.57
N GLY A 209 11.40 -17.34 42.63
CA GLY A 209 10.45 -18.45 42.73
C GLY A 209 10.80 -19.39 43.89
N GLY A 210 9.77 -19.91 44.55
CA GLY A 210 9.90 -20.76 45.75
C GLY A 210 9.37 -20.11 47.03
N ALA A 211 8.87 -18.87 46.95
CA ALA A 211 8.27 -18.13 48.07
C ALA A 211 7.00 -17.38 47.64
N THR A 212 6.48 -16.51 48.52
CA THR A 212 5.32 -15.63 48.27
C THR A 212 5.60 -14.54 47.24
N LEU A 213 4.56 -14.06 46.56
CA LEU A 213 4.65 -12.88 45.69
C LEU A 213 4.55 -11.59 46.50
N VAL A 214 5.41 -10.61 46.22
CA VAL A 214 5.46 -9.34 46.95
C VAL A 214 5.64 -8.16 45.97
N ALA A 215 4.79 -7.14 46.08
CA ALA A 215 4.83 -5.90 45.30
C ALA A 215 5.68 -4.83 46.01
N ASN A 216 7.01 -4.93 45.91
CA ASN A 216 7.94 -4.09 46.68
C ASN A 216 9.12 -3.53 45.87
N ARG A 217 9.19 -3.78 44.56
CA ARG A 217 10.33 -3.38 43.72
C ARG A 217 10.09 -2.04 43.02
N ALA A 218 11.05 -1.13 43.09
CA ALA A 218 10.99 0.16 42.40
C ALA A 218 11.24 0.03 40.87
N SER A 219 11.90 -1.03 40.44
CA SER A 219 12.23 -1.35 39.05
C SER A 219 12.16 -2.85 38.80
N ALA A 220 11.82 -3.27 37.59
CA ALA A 220 11.69 -4.67 37.24
C ALA A 220 12.96 -5.25 36.58
N SER A 221 13.25 -6.52 36.90
CA SER A 221 14.31 -7.34 36.31
C SER A 221 13.79 -8.79 36.20
N SER A 222 14.66 -9.79 36.35
CA SER A 222 14.34 -11.21 36.10
C SER A 222 13.31 -11.79 37.07
N TRP A 223 13.20 -11.30 38.32
CA TRP A 223 12.29 -11.86 39.34
C TRP A 223 10.90 -11.24 39.30
N GLU A 224 10.79 -10.07 38.66
CA GLU A 224 9.55 -9.33 38.44
C GLU A 224 8.91 -9.68 37.09
N THR A 225 9.54 -10.59 36.33
CA THR A 225 9.11 -11.00 35.00
C THR A 225 8.46 -12.39 35.06
N PHE A 226 7.20 -12.46 34.61
CA PHE A 226 6.36 -13.66 34.61
C PHE A 226 6.12 -14.12 33.18
N LYS A 227 6.42 -15.38 32.89
CA LYS A 227 6.17 -15.99 31.59
C LYS A 227 4.79 -16.64 31.58
N LEU A 228 3.94 -16.24 30.64
CA LEU A 228 2.58 -16.75 30.51
C LEU A 228 2.51 -18.11 29.80
N TRP A 229 1.53 -18.91 30.20
CA TRP A 229 1.06 -20.07 29.46
C TRP A 229 -0.46 -20.03 29.42
N ARG A 230 -1.06 -19.88 28.24
CA ARG A 230 -2.50 -19.78 28.05
C ARG A 230 -3.13 -21.17 28.13
N ILE A 231 -4.18 -21.30 28.93
CA ILE A 231 -4.95 -22.54 29.06
C ILE A 231 -6.17 -22.49 28.12
N ASP A 232 -6.91 -21.38 28.14
CA ASP A 232 -8.06 -21.16 27.26
C ASP A 232 -8.23 -19.68 26.86
N LYS A 233 -9.42 -19.28 26.39
CA LYS A 233 -9.71 -17.91 25.95
C LYS A 233 -9.49 -16.86 27.04
N ASN A 234 -9.62 -17.17 28.32
CA ASN A 234 -9.53 -16.20 29.41
C ASN A 234 -8.53 -16.59 30.51
N THR A 235 -8.07 -17.84 30.57
CA THR A 235 -7.24 -18.35 31.68
C THR A 235 -5.78 -18.65 31.31
N PHE A 236 -4.89 -18.46 32.28
CA PHE A 236 -3.43 -18.53 32.12
C PHE A 236 -2.74 -19.12 33.36
N ASN A 237 -1.57 -19.72 33.16
CA ASN A 237 -0.58 -19.97 34.22
C ASN A 237 0.56 -18.93 34.11
N PHE A 238 1.17 -18.59 35.25
CA PHE A 238 2.37 -17.75 35.31
C PHE A 238 3.56 -18.59 35.75
N LYS A 239 4.63 -18.58 34.96
CA LYS A 239 5.90 -19.23 35.27
C LYS A 239 6.94 -18.18 35.62
N VAL A 240 7.64 -18.36 36.73
CA VAL A 240 8.65 -17.41 37.23
C VAL A 240 10.07 -17.85 36.85
N PHE A 241 11.07 -17.04 37.19
CA PHE A 241 12.48 -17.24 36.83
C PHE A 241 13.02 -18.65 37.17
N SER A 242 12.67 -19.21 38.34
CA SER A 242 13.06 -20.56 38.79
C SER A 242 12.34 -21.71 38.07
N ASN A 243 11.55 -21.42 37.04
CA ASN A 243 10.65 -22.35 36.35
C ASN A 243 9.51 -22.93 37.21
N GLN A 244 9.21 -22.33 38.36
CA GLN A 244 8.01 -22.65 39.14
C GLN A 244 6.78 -21.87 38.65
N PHE A 245 5.59 -22.36 38.98
CA PHE A 245 4.31 -21.74 38.67
C PHE A 245 3.76 -20.99 39.89
N VAL A 246 3.11 -19.86 39.62
CA VAL A 246 2.33 -19.12 40.62
C VAL A 246 1.13 -19.98 41.01
N THR A 247 0.91 -20.15 42.32
CA THR A 247 -0.10 -21.00 42.94
C THR A 247 -0.82 -20.26 44.05
N VAL A 248 -2.10 -20.60 44.25
CA VAL A 248 -2.92 -20.08 45.35
C VAL A 248 -3.25 -21.20 46.34
N ALA A 249 -2.86 -20.99 47.60
CA ALA A 249 -3.20 -21.86 48.72
C ALA A 249 -4.05 -21.08 49.75
N GLY A 250 -5.37 -21.30 49.71
CA GLY A 250 -6.33 -20.47 50.45
C GLY A 250 -6.40 -19.07 49.86
N VAL A 251 -5.78 -18.10 50.53
CA VAL A 251 -5.64 -16.70 50.07
C VAL A 251 -4.19 -16.32 49.76
N ASN A 252 -3.23 -17.19 50.09
CA ASN A 252 -1.81 -16.90 49.92
C ASN A 252 -1.39 -17.19 48.48
N VAL A 253 -0.64 -16.26 47.88
CA VAL A 253 -0.12 -16.38 46.51
C VAL A 253 1.39 -16.54 46.56
N GLY A 254 1.88 -17.66 46.03
CA GLY A 254 3.31 -17.95 45.96
C GLY A 254 3.69 -18.59 44.64
N ALA A 255 4.97 -18.71 44.35
CA ALA A 255 5.47 -19.35 43.12
C ALA A 255 6.23 -20.64 43.44
N THR A 256 5.55 -21.63 44.01
CA THR A 256 6.18 -22.86 44.56
C THR A 256 5.89 -24.11 43.74
N ALA A 257 4.87 -24.11 42.87
CA ALA A 257 4.43 -25.29 42.14
C ALA A 257 5.40 -25.65 41.01
N SER A 258 5.78 -26.93 40.88
CA SER A 258 6.63 -27.41 39.77
C SER A 258 5.83 -27.78 38.53
N THR A 259 4.52 -28.02 38.67
CA THR A 259 3.58 -28.35 37.59
C THR A 259 2.28 -27.56 37.78
N PRO A 260 1.63 -27.06 36.71
CA PRO A 260 0.40 -26.30 36.82
C PRO A 260 -0.82 -27.22 36.99
N GLY A 261 -1.76 -26.81 37.83
CA GLY A 261 -3.06 -27.42 38.06
C GLY A 261 -4.14 -26.37 38.34
N GLN A 262 -5.22 -26.76 39.02
CA GLN A 262 -6.36 -25.87 39.27
C GLN A 262 -5.96 -24.65 40.11
N SER A 263 -5.07 -24.81 41.09
CA SER A 263 -4.59 -23.73 41.97
C SER A 263 -3.64 -22.73 41.28
N GLU A 264 -3.15 -23.05 40.07
CA GLU A 264 -2.20 -22.24 39.30
C GLU A 264 -2.87 -21.53 38.11
N THR A 265 -4.20 -21.64 37.97
CA THR A 265 -4.97 -21.14 36.83
C THR A 265 -5.64 -19.82 37.15
N PHE A 266 -5.28 -18.76 36.42
CA PHE A 266 -5.74 -17.39 36.68
C PHE A 266 -6.45 -16.79 35.48
N GLU A 267 -7.48 -15.98 35.72
CA GLU A 267 -8.15 -15.19 34.67
C GLU A 267 -7.53 -13.80 34.57
N LEU A 268 -7.26 -13.31 33.36
CA LEU A 268 -6.77 -11.96 33.13
C LEU A 268 -7.88 -11.04 32.62
N VAL A 269 -8.21 -10.01 33.39
CA VAL A 269 -9.28 -9.06 33.08
C VAL A 269 -8.66 -7.70 32.79
N ARG A 270 -8.78 -7.21 31.55
CA ARG A 270 -8.30 -5.88 31.15
C ARG A 270 -9.39 -4.83 31.27
N ASN A 271 -8.96 -3.60 31.49
CA ASN A 271 -9.84 -2.45 31.37
C ASN A 271 -10.03 -2.09 29.89
N ASP A 272 -11.29 -1.98 29.44
CA ASP A 272 -11.63 -1.66 28.05
C ASP A 272 -11.23 -0.24 27.62
N ALA A 273 -11.14 0.69 28.58
CA ALA A 273 -10.74 2.08 28.37
C ALA A 273 -9.21 2.29 28.47
N ASP A 274 -8.51 1.46 29.26
CA ASP A 274 -7.05 1.52 29.44
C ASP A 274 -6.46 0.10 29.44
N LYS A 275 -5.96 -0.32 28.29
CA LYS A 275 -5.54 -1.72 28.03
C LYS A 275 -4.27 -2.14 28.77
N ASP A 276 -3.57 -1.19 29.40
CA ASP A 276 -2.38 -1.45 30.21
C ASP A 276 -2.73 -1.71 31.68
N ARG A 277 -3.99 -1.50 32.08
CA ARG A 277 -4.51 -1.85 33.41
C ARG A 277 -5.23 -3.19 33.41
N MET A 278 -4.89 -4.02 34.39
CA MET A 278 -5.38 -5.38 34.48
C MET A 278 -5.65 -5.82 35.91
N ARG A 279 -6.63 -6.70 36.07
CA ARG A 279 -6.86 -7.51 37.27
C ARG A 279 -6.60 -8.98 37.00
N ILE A 280 -6.19 -9.71 38.03
CA ILE A 280 -5.88 -11.13 37.95
C ILE A 280 -6.86 -11.87 38.86
N ARG A 281 -7.80 -12.63 38.31
CA ARG A 281 -8.72 -13.45 39.11
C ARG A 281 -8.05 -14.78 39.43
N ALA A 282 -7.95 -15.10 40.71
CA ALA A 282 -7.42 -16.34 41.22
C ALA A 282 -8.42 -17.51 41.07
N PRO A 283 -7.94 -18.77 41.14
CA PRO A 283 -8.81 -19.94 41.05
C PRO A 283 -9.86 -20.06 42.16
N ASN A 284 -9.67 -19.38 43.28
CA ASN A 284 -10.64 -19.30 44.37
C ASN A 284 -11.79 -18.29 44.09
N GLY A 285 -11.79 -17.65 42.92
CA GLY A 285 -12.80 -16.72 42.45
C GLY A 285 -12.56 -15.24 42.83
N SER A 286 -11.61 -14.96 43.72
CA SER A 286 -11.27 -13.59 44.14
C SER A 286 -10.20 -12.97 43.23
N PHE A 287 -10.09 -11.65 43.18
CA PHE A 287 -8.98 -10.97 42.53
C PHE A 287 -7.72 -10.95 43.42
N LEU A 288 -6.55 -10.96 42.78
CA LEU A 288 -5.30 -10.66 43.45
C LEU A 288 -5.29 -9.20 43.90
N GLN A 289 -4.76 -8.95 45.10
CA GLN A 289 -4.50 -7.60 45.61
C GLN A 289 -3.11 -7.47 46.20
N ALA A 290 -2.54 -6.28 46.09
CA ALA A 290 -1.32 -5.90 46.81
C ALA A 290 -1.68 -5.17 48.11
N ASN A 291 -1.39 -5.80 49.24
CA ASN A 291 -1.64 -5.26 50.57
C ASN A 291 -0.66 -4.12 50.90
N LYS A 292 -0.97 -3.34 51.95
CA LYS A 292 -0.14 -2.21 52.39
C LYS A 292 1.27 -2.61 52.84
N ASP A 293 1.47 -3.87 53.20
CA ASP A 293 2.78 -4.44 53.54
C ASP A 293 3.53 -4.99 52.31
N GLY A 294 2.95 -4.84 51.11
CA GLY A 294 3.47 -5.33 49.84
C GLY A 294 3.11 -6.78 49.54
N THR A 295 2.53 -7.54 50.46
CA THR A 295 2.17 -8.94 50.18
C THR A 295 1.05 -9.04 49.13
N VAL A 296 1.12 -10.04 48.25
CA VAL A 296 0.06 -10.31 47.26
C VAL A 296 -0.82 -11.46 47.73
N THR A 297 -2.11 -11.19 47.91
CA THR A 297 -3.13 -12.17 48.36
C THR A 297 -4.29 -12.27 47.36
N ALA A 298 -5.04 -13.37 47.42
CA ALA A 298 -6.15 -13.70 46.54
C ALA A 298 -7.50 -13.69 47.28
N ASP A 299 -7.88 -12.54 47.83
CA ASP A 299 -9.08 -12.38 48.67
C ASP A 299 -9.84 -11.06 48.41
N PHE A 300 -9.54 -10.38 47.29
CA PHE A 300 -10.25 -9.18 46.89
C PHE A 300 -11.54 -9.52 46.12
N GLY A 301 -12.66 -8.94 46.53
CA GLY A 301 -13.97 -9.20 45.91
C GLY A 301 -14.16 -8.53 44.54
N GLU A 302 -15.35 -8.72 43.94
CA GLU A 302 -15.72 -8.01 42.71
C GLU A 302 -15.75 -6.48 42.95
N SER A 303 -15.16 -5.72 42.04
CA SER A 303 -15.11 -4.26 42.07
C SER A 303 -15.33 -3.70 40.67
N THR A 304 -16.00 -2.56 40.56
CA THR A 304 -16.27 -1.90 39.27
C THR A 304 -15.37 -0.70 39.01
N THR A 305 -14.58 -0.28 39.99
CA THR A 305 -13.67 0.88 39.92
C THR A 305 -12.28 0.44 39.45
N TRP A 306 -11.60 1.20 38.60
CA TRP A 306 -10.24 0.87 38.10
C TRP A 306 -9.19 1.93 38.50
N GLY A 307 -9.50 2.71 39.55
CA GLY A 307 -8.71 3.83 40.01
C GLY A 307 -7.39 3.42 40.66
N ASP A 308 -6.52 4.41 40.89
CA ASP A 308 -5.20 4.22 41.50
C ASP A 308 -5.26 3.86 43.00
N ASP A 309 -6.44 3.92 43.60
CA ASP A 309 -6.75 3.55 44.98
C ASP A 309 -7.21 2.08 45.14
N ASP A 310 -7.44 1.37 44.04
CA ASP A 310 -7.89 -0.03 44.06
C ASP A 310 -6.69 -1.01 44.12
N SER A 311 -6.58 -1.72 45.25
CA SER A 311 -5.45 -2.65 45.51
C SER A 311 -5.39 -3.85 44.59
N SER A 312 -6.46 -4.12 43.82
CA SER A 312 -6.52 -5.23 42.85
C SER A 312 -6.03 -4.88 41.45
N VAL A 313 -5.79 -3.59 41.15
CA VAL A 313 -5.40 -3.13 39.82
C VAL A 313 -3.88 -3.11 39.68
N PHE A 314 -3.40 -3.69 38.58
CA PHE A 314 -1.99 -3.71 38.21
C PHE A 314 -1.81 -3.07 36.83
N VAL A 315 -0.77 -2.25 36.67
CA VAL A 315 -0.29 -1.83 35.35
C VAL A 315 0.61 -2.93 34.81
N VAL A 316 0.37 -3.34 33.58
CA VAL A 316 1.04 -4.47 32.92
C VAL A 316 2.00 -3.94 31.86
N SER A 317 3.21 -4.48 31.84
CA SER A 317 4.17 -4.22 30.76
C SER A 317 4.51 -5.52 30.05
N ILE A 318 4.34 -5.56 28.73
CA ILE A 318 4.70 -6.69 27.86
C ILE A 318 6.16 -6.54 27.46
N ILE A 319 6.99 -7.54 27.78
CA ILE A 319 8.45 -7.48 27.58
C ILE A 319 8.89 -8.22 26.31
N THR A 320 8.24 -9.33 25.95
CA THR A 320 8.47 -10.06 24.70
C THR A 320 7.18 -10.76 24.23
N ASP A 321 6.87 -10.70 22.94
CA ASP A 321 5.75 -11.44 22.32
C ASP A 321 6.08 -12.94 22.17
N GLY A 322 5.24 -13.84 22.70
CA GLY A 322 5.46 -15.29 22.69
C GLY A 322 5.36 -15.94 21.30
N TRP A 323 6.40 -16.68 20.88
CA TRP A 323 6.51 -17.34 19.58
C TRP A 323 6.33 -18.86 19.69
N ILE A 324 5.10 -19.36 19.88
CA ILE A 324 4.64 -20.75 19.66
C ILE A 324 3.09 -20.73 19.67
N LEU A 325 2.41 -21.40 18.72
CA LEU A 325 0.93 -21.57 18.55
C LEU A 325 0.17 -20.81 17.44
N ARG A 326 0.81 -20.29 16.38
CA ARG A 326 0.07 -19.85 15.17
C ARG A 326 -0.50 -20.98 14.30
N SER A 327 -0.31 -22.26 14.64
CA SER A 327 -0.58 -23.39 13.72
C SER A 327 -1.77 -24.31 14.06
N LEU A 328 -2.59 -24.07 15.10
CA LEU A 328 -3.57 -25.13 15.52
C LEU A 328 -5.05 -24.78 15.64
N PHE A 329 -5.53 -23.52 15.55
CA PHE A 329 -6.97 -23.23 15.70
C PHE A 329 -7.50 -22.10 14.77
N GLY A 330 -7.82 -22.40 13.50
CA GLY A 330 -8.38 -21.49 12.48
C GLY A 330 -9.90 -21.65 12.17
N GLY A 331 -10.67 -20.56 11.98
CA GLY A 331 -12.15 -20.55 11.77
C GLY A 331 -12.85 -19.15 11.88
N ILE A 332 -13.14 -18.57 10.73
CA ILE A 332 -13.74 -17.24 10.45
C ILE A 332 -15.19 -17.05 10.99
N PRO A 333 -15.61 -15.85 11.46
CA PRO A 333 -17.01 -15.43 11.70
C PRO A 333 -17.74 -14.85 10.45
N ASN A 334 -19.08 -14.89 10.46
CA ASN A 334 -20.04 -14.56 9.37
C ASN A 334 -20.13 -13.06 8.96
N ASN A 335 -19.59 -12.65 7.80
CA ASN A 335 -19.90 -11.35 7.16
C ASN A 335 -19.86 -11.39 5.61
N ASP A 336 -19.96 -12.57 4.99
CA ASP A 336 -19.59 -12.78 3.57
C ASP A 336 -20.76 -12.82 2.57
N LEU A 337 -22.00 -12.51 2.96
CA LEU A 337 -23.16 -12.56 2.07
C LEU A 337 -23.41 -11.17 1.46
N VAL A 338 -23.21 -11.03 0.14
CA VAL A 338 -23.39 -9.77 -0.61
C VAL A 338 -24.55 -9.92 -1.59
N ASP A 339 -25.25 -8.82 -1.87
CA ASP A 339 -26.36 -8.81 -2.82
C ASP A 339 -25.92 -9.19 -4.25
N ASP A 340 -26.79 -9.90 -4.96
CA ASP A 340 -26.57 -10.48 -6.29
C ASP A 340 -25.39 -11.48 -6.42
N MET A 341 -24.82 -11.90 -5.29
CA MET A 341 -23.81 -12.96 -5.26
C MET A 341 -24.37 -14.27 -5.81
N GLN A 342 -23.65 -14.89 -6.75
CA GLN A 342 -24.07 -16.15 -7.35
C GLN A 342 -23.50 -17.34 -6.56
N LEU A 343 -24.39 -18.25 -6.16
CA LEU A 343 -24.04 -19.45 -5.42
C LEU A 343 -24.68 -20.70 -6.04
N GLN A 344 -24.08 -21.85 -5.76
CA GLN A 344 -24.59 -23.18 -6.06
C GLN A 344 -24.72 -23.96 -4.76
N LEU A 345 -25.78 -24.74 -4.64
CA LEU A 345 -26.02 -25.62 -3.50
C LEU A 345 -25.91 -27.07 -3.96
N LYS A 346 -25.10 -27.87 -3.28
CA LYS A 346 -24.97 -29.31 -3.54
C LYS A 346 -25.39 -30.10 -2.31
N SER A 347 -26.37 -30.97 -2.44
CA SER A 347 -26.75 -31.89 -1.36
C SER A 347 -25.58 -32.81 -1.04
N VAL A 348 -25.24 -32.93 0.24
CA VAL A 348 -24.19 -33.83 0.69
C VAL A 348 -24.62 -35.30 0.57
N THR A 349 -25.83 -35.62 1.03
CA THR A 349 -26.34 -37.00 1.03
C THR A 349 -26.70 -37.53 -0.36
N GLN A 350 -27.23 -36.67 -1.24
CA GLN A 350 -27.58 -37.06 -2.61
C GLN A 350 -26.43 -36.87 -3.59
N ASN A 351 -25.38 -36.13 -3.20
CA ASN A 351 -24.25 -35.77 -4.06
C ASN A 351 -24.67 -35.06 -5.37
N GLY A 352 -25.84 -34.43 -5.40
CA GLY A 352 -26.39 -33.70 -6.55
C GLY A 352 -26.57 -32.21 -6.27
N PHE A 353 -26.34 -31.36 -7.27
CA PHE A 353 -26.63 -29.93 -7.23
C PHE A 353 -28.13 -29.67 -7.24
N VAL A 354 -28.55 -28.69 -6.44
CA VAL A 354 -29.93 -28.20 -6.38
C VAL A 354 -30.20 -27.40 -7.65
N ALA A 355 -31.18 -27.83 -8.43
CA ALA A 355 -31.65 -27.16 -9.62
C ALA A 355 -33.05 -26.58 -9.40
N ALA A 356 -33.27 -25.38 -9.91
CA ALA A 356 -34.61 -24.86 -10.14
C ALA A 356 -35.08 -25.35 -11.52
N GLU A 357 -35.95 -26.36 -11.54
CA GLU A 357 -36.47 -26.92 -12.79
C GLU A 357 -37.19 -25.84 -13.64
N ASP A 358 -37.08 -25.98 -14.95
CA ASP A 358 -37.52 -25.01 -15.96
C ASP A 358 -36.88 -23.60 -15.82
N GLY A 359 -35.76 -23.49 -15.09
CA GLY A 359 -35.11 -22.22 -14.77
C GLY A 359 -35.86 -21.39 -13.72
N GLY A 360 -36.91 -21.96 -13.11
CA GLY A 360 -37.85 -21.34 -12.19
C GLY A 360 -39.30 -21.53 -12.65
N GLY A 361 -40.23 -21.71 -11.71
CA GLY A 361 -41.64 -21.98 -11.97
C GLY A 361 -42.12 -23.36 -11.48
N ALA A 362 -41.20 -24.22 -11.04
CA ALA A 362 -41.46 -25.58 -10.56
C ALA A 362 -40.71 -25.89 -9.24
N ALA A 363 -40.76 -27.16 -8.80
CA ALA A 363 -40.08 -27.64 -7.61
C ALA A 363 -38.55 -27.75 -7.78
N LEU A 364 -37.80 -27.61 -6.69
CA LEU A 364 -36.35 -27.76 -6.68
C LEU A 364 -35.95 -29.23 -6.49
N PHE A 365 -34.90 -29.66 -7.20
CA PHE A 365 -34.35 -31.02 -7.08
C PHE A 365 -32.83 -31.01 -6.93
N ALA A 366 -32.30 -31.75 -5.96
CA ALA A 366 -30.87 -31.94 -5.71
C ALA A 366 -30.29 -33.18 -6.40
N ASN A 367 -30.49 -33.30 -7.72
CA ASN A 367 -30.16 -34.50 -8.49
C ASN A 367 -29.17 -34.24 -9.65
N ARG A 368 -28.69 -33.01 -9.82
CA ARG A 368 -27.83 -32.67 -10.97
C ARG A 368 -26.37 -33.04 -10.70
N PRO A 369 -25.69 -33.76 -11.61
CA PRO A 369 -24.30 -34.18 -11.41
C PRO A 369 -23.30 -33.02 -11.55
N SER A 370 -23.71 -31.91 -12.19
CA SER A 370 -22.91 -30.70 -12.44
C SER A 370 -23.81 -29.47 -12.38
N ALA A 371 -23.25 -28.31 -12.05
CA ALA A 371 -23.98 -27.05 -12.01
C ALA A 371 -23.75 -26.19 -13.25
N SER A 372 -24.83 -25.57 -13.72
CA SER A 372 -24.87 -24.58 -14.80
C SER A 372 -25.85 -23.46 -14.41
N GLY A 373 -26.58 -22.89 -15.37
CA GLY A 373 -27.49 -21.76 -15.15
C GLY A 373 -28.67 -22.04 -14.21
N TRP A 374 -29.24 -23.25 -14.22
CA TRP A 374 -30.44 -23.58 -13.42
C TRP A 374 -30.09 -24.03 -11.99
N GLU A 375 -28.84 -24.42 -11.76
CA GLU A 375 -28.28 -24.79 -10.46
C GLU A 375 -27.63 -23.61 -9.74
N THR A 376 -27.62 -22.44 -10.37
CA THR A 376 -27.04 -21.21 -9.84
C THR A 376 -28.13 -20.28 -9.34
N PHE A 377 -28.02 -19.88 -8.08
CA PHE A 377 -28.93 -18.99 -7.38
C PHE A 377 -28.24 -17.67 -7.11
N LYS A 378 -28.96 -16.56 -7.28
CA LYS A 378 -28.53 -15.25 -6.79
C LYS A 378 -29.03 -15.06 -5.37
N LEU A 379 -28.14 -14.66 -4.48
CA LEU A 379 -28.47 -14.38 -3.10
C LEU A 379 -28.85 -12.91 -2.94
N HIS A 380 -29.94 -12.66 -2.23
CA HIS A 380 -30.36 -11.32 -1.81
C HIS A 380 -30.36 -11.27 -0.27
N PRO A 381 -29.33 -10.70 0.37
CA PRO A 381 -29.20 -10.72 1.82
C PRO A 381 -30.16 -9.72 2.45
N ILE A 382 -30.89 -10.14 3.48
CA ILE A 382 -31.77 -9.26 4.26
C ILE A 382 -31.02 -8.74 5.49
N ASN A 383 -30.29 -9.63 6.17
CA ASN A 383 -29.39 -9.30 7.28
C ASN A 383 -28.35 -10.43 7.48
N GLU A 384 -27.57 -10.37 8.56
CA GLU A 384 -26.50 -11.31 8.90
C GLU A 384 -26.89 -12.80 8.88
N ASN A 385 -28.17 -13.12 9.12
CA ASN A 385 -28.65 -14.50 9.20
C ASN A 385 -29.73 -14.84 8.17
N ASN A 386 -30.38 -13.84 7.56
CA ASN A 386 -31.54 -14.01 6.68
C ASN A 386 -31.21 -13.62 5.23
N PHE A 387 -31.68 -14.41 4.27
CA PHE A 387 -31.50 -14.16 2.83
C PHE A 387 -32.66 -14.71 2.00
N ASN A 388 -32.83 -14.19 0.79
CA ASN A 388 -33.65 -14.80 -0.26
C ASN A 388 -32.76 -15.43 -1.34
N LEU A 389 -33.29 -16.43 -2.03
CA LEU A 389 -32.66 -17.03 -3.21
C LEU A 389 -33.49 -16.72 -4.44
N LYS A 390 -32.83 -16.20 -5.48
CA LYS A 390 -33.43 -15.87 -6.76
C LYS A 390 -32.86 -16.79 -7.85
N VAL A 391 -33.73 -17.40 -8.64
CA VAL A 391 -33.35 -18.38 -9.68
C VAL A 391 -33.19 -17.70 -11.05
N PHE A 392 -32.79 -18.48 -12.05
CA PHE A 392 -32.43 -17.99 -13.39
C PHE A 392 -33.50 -17.12 -14.06
N ASN A 393 -34.79 -17.47 -13.96
CA ASN A 393 -35.90 -16.71 -14.54
C ASN A 393 -36.34 -15.49 -13.70
N ASN A 394 -35.55 -15.09 -12.70
CA ASN A 394 -35.82 -14.01 -11.74
C ASN A 394 -36.94 -14.25 -10.72
N GLN A 395 -37.45 -15.48 -10.56
CA GLN A 395 -38.33 -15.84 -9.44
C GLN A 395 -37.54 -16.14 -8.16
N PHE A 396 -38.19 -16.01 -7.01
CA PHE A 396 -37.64 -16.33 -5.71
C PHE A 396 -38.05 -17.73 -5.26
N VAL A 397 -37.15 -18.40 -4.54
CA VAL A 397 -37.41 -19.67 -3.87
C VAL A 397 -38.38 -19.43 -2.70
N THR A 398 -39.41 -20.25 -2.59
CA THR A 398 -40.47 -20.19 -1.58
C THR A 398 -40.86 -21.60 -1.13
N VAL A 399 -41.59 -21.70 -0.01
CA VAL A 399 -42.11 -22.97 0.52
C VAL A 399 -43.62 -23.02 0.38
N VAL A 400 -44.14 -23.98 -0.39
CA VAL A 400 -45.58 -24.23 -0.58
C VAL A 400 -45.94 -25.58 0.06
N GLY A 401 -46.63 -25.54 1.20
CA GLY A 401 -46.84 -26.72 2.05
C GLY A 401 -45.53 -27.17 2.68
N VAL A 402 -44.95 -28.27 2.17
CA VAL A 402 -43.60 -28.74 2.53
C VAL A 402 -42.63 -28.70 1.34
N ASN A 403 -43.11 -28.39 0.14
CA ASN A 403 -42.29 -28.42 -1.07
C ASN A 403 -41.54 -27.10 -1.25
N VAL A 404 -40.27 -27.18 -1.66
CA VAL A 404 -39.48 -26.00 -2.03
C VAL A 404 -39.63 -25.76 -3.53
N VAL A 405 -40.19 -24.61 -3.90
CA VAL A 405 -40.47 -24.23 -5.29
C VAL A 405 -39.91 -22.84 -5.58
N ALA A 406 -39.67 -22.48 -6.85
CA ALA A 406 -39.22 -21.14 -7.22
C ALA A 406 -40.27 -20.41 -8.07
N THR A 407 -41.37 -19.97 -7.46
CA THR A 407 -42.53 -19.39 -8.16
C THR A 407 -42.84 -17.94 -7.77
N ALA A 408 -42.24 -17.42 -6.69
CA ALA A 408 -42.54 -16.09 -6.18
C ALA A 408 -41.91 -15.00 -7.06
N SER A 409 -42.66 -13.96 -7.42
CA SER A 409 -42.15 -12.84 -8.24
C SER A 409 -41.54 -11.71 -7.40
N THR A 410 -41.89 -11.64 -6.12
CA THR A 410 -41.37 -10.69 -5.12
C THR A 410 -41.14 -11.43 -3.81
N PRO A 411 -40.06 -11.12 -3.05
CA PRO A 411 -39.79 -11.81 -1.79
C PRO A 411 -40.58 -11.20 -0.62
N ASP A 412 -41.21 -12.04 0.19
CA ASP A 412 -41.84 -11.71 1.48
C ASP A 412 -41.32 -12.62 2.62
N GLN A 413 -42.04 -12.69 3.75
CA GLN A 413 -41.65 -13.56 4.87
C GLN A 413 -41.53 -15.03 4.46
N SER A 414 -42.29 -15.49 3.47
CA SER A 414 -42.36 -16.87 2.97
C SER A 414 -41.17 -17.27 2.08
N GLU A 415 -40.40 -16.30 1.60
CA GLU A 415 -39.18 -16.48 0.79
C GLU A 415 -37.90 -16.23 1.61
N THR A 416 -38.03 -15.92 2.90
CA THR A 416 -36.91 -15.57 3.78
C THR A 416 -36.33 -16.81 4.46
N PHE A 417 -35.11 -17.18 4.06
CA PHE A 417 -34.38 -18.32 4.62
C PHE A 417 -33.30 -17.88 5.58
N GLN A 418 -33.00 -18.73 6.55
CA GLN A 418 -31.95 -18.54 7.54
C GLN A 418 -30.74 -19.43 7.23
N LEU A 419 -29.54 -18.85 7.23
CA LEU A 419 -28.30 -19.60 7.00
C LEU A 419 -27.79 -20.21 8.32
N VAL A 420 -27.56 -21.52 8.34
CA VAL A 420 -27.00 -22.24 9.49
C VAL A 420 -25.67 -22.87 9.07
N ARG A 421 -24.53 -22.31 9.49
CA ARG A 421 -23.19 -22.79 9.08
C ARG A 421 -22.65 -23.87 10.02
N HIS A 422 -21.88 -24.82 9.50
CA HIS A 422 -21.21 -25.84 10.32
C HIS A 422 -20.10 -25.23 11.17
N ASN A 423 -19.97 -25.67 12.43
CA ASN A 423 -18.98 -25.13 13.37
C ASN A 423 -17.52 -25.38 12.94
N PHE A 424 -17.27 -26.36 12.06
CA PHE A 424 -15.93 -26.82 11.69
C PHE A 424 -15.66 -26.84 10.17
N ASP A 425 -16.69 -26.75 9.31
CA ASP A 425 -16.56 -26.77 7.85
C ASP A 425 -17.47 -25.71 7.21
N LYS A 426 -16.91 -24.56 6.85
CA LYS A 426 -17.70 -23.40 6.43
C LYS A 426 -18.41 -23.56 5.10
N ASN A 427 -17.98 -24.52 4.27
CA ASN A 427 -18.65 -24.78 2.99
C ASN A 427 -19.91 -25.62 3.20
N ARG A 428 -20.06 -26.26 4.36
CA ARG A 428 -21.25 -27.01 4.72
C ARG A 428 -22.21 -26.11 5.49
N ILE A 429 -23.43 -26.08 4.99
CA ILE A 429 -24.50 -25.27 5.53
C ILE A 429 -25.77 -26.12 5.64
N ARG A 430 -26.66 -25.67 6.52
CA ARG A 430 -28.09 -25.99 6.46
C ARG A 430 -28.82 -24.69 6.18
N ILE A 431 -30.00 -24.81 5.60
CA ILE A 431 -30.87 -23.66 5.30
C ILE A 431 -32.16 -23.87 6.07
N ARG A 432 -32.51 -22.95 6.96
CA ARG A 432 -33.77 -22.98 7.70
C ARG A 432 -34.82 -22.18 6.94
N ALA A 433 -35.94 -22.83 6.64
CA ALA A 433 -37.09 -22.24 5.97
C ALA A 433 -37.90 -21.34 6.91
N PRO A 434 -38.74 -20.44 6.36
CA PRO A 434 -39.60 -19.57 7.17
C PRO A 434 -40.57 -20.32 8.10
N ASN A 435 -40.95 -21.55 7.76
CA ASN A 435 -41.78 -22.42 8.61
C ASN A 435 -41.02 -23.01 9.83
N GLY A 436 -39.75 -22.62 10.03
CA GLY A 436 -38.89 -23.04 11.13
C GLY A 436 -38.17 -24.38 10.93
N SER A 437 -38.52 -25.15 9.89
CA SER A 437 -37.88 -26.43 9.57
C SER A 437 -36.63 -26.21 8.71
N LEU A 438 -35.73 -27.20 8.67
CA LEU A 438 -34.59 -27.19 7.77
C LEU A 438 -34.98 -27.73 6.39
N LEU A 439 -34.35 -27.19 5.34
CA LEU A 439 -34.42 -27.77 4.00
C LEU A 439 -33.71 -29.12 4.00
N GLN A 440 -34.26 -30.11 3.30
CA GLN A 440 -33.64 -31.41 3.08
C GLN A 440 -33.74 -31.85 1.62
N ALA A 441 -32.78 -32.65 1.19
CA ALA A 441 -32.85 -33.39 -0.07
C ALA A 441 -33.29 -34.83 0.21
N ASN A 442 -34.44 -35.22 -0.33
CA ASN A 442 -34.96 -36.58 -0.22
C ASN A 442 -34.18 -37.56 -1.11
N LYS A 443 -34.37 -38.87 -0.88
CA LYS A 443 -33.69 -39.94 -1.66
C LYS A 443 -34.02 -39.92 -3.16
N ASP A 444 -35.15 -39.33 -3.55
CA ASP A 444 -35.54 -39.13 -4.94
C ASP A 444 -35.01 -37.80 -5.52
N GLY A 445 -34.24 -37.05 -4.73
CA GLY A 445 -33.69 -35.74 -5.06
C GLY A 445 -34.65 -34.58 -4.81
N SER A 446 -35.92 -34.80 -4.45
CA SER A 446 -36.86 -33.70 -4.18
C SER A 446 -36.45 -32.88 -2.96
N MET A 447 -36.62 -31.55 -3.03
CA MET A 447 -36.32 -30.64 -1.94
C MET A 447 -37.56 -30.32 -1.10
N THR A 448 -37.52 -30.62 0.21
CA THR A 448 -38.62 -30.32 1.14
C THR A 448 -38.14 -29.52 2.36
N ALA A 449 -39.07 -28.82 3.02
CA ALA A 449 -38.83 -27.95 4.17
C ALA A 449 -39.57 -28.47 5.43
N ASP A 450 -39.32 -29.72 5.81
CA ASP A 450 -39.99 -30.41 6.92
C ASP A 450 -39.01 -31.17 7.84
N PHE A 451 -37.69 -30.98 7.65
CA PHE A 451 -36.69 -31.64 8.48
C PHE A 451 -36.58 -30.97 9.84
N ARG A 452 -36.79 -31.75 10.91
CA ARG A 452 -36.73 -31.29 12.30
C ARG A 452 -35.30 -31.37 12.83
N GLU A 453 -34.81 -30.25 13.35
CA GLU A 453 -33.51 -30.17 14.01
C GLU A 453 -33.50 -30.97 15.32
N ARG A 454 -32.76 -32.09 15.37
CA ARG A 454 -32.71 -33.00 16.53
C ARG A 454 -31.48 -32.79 17.43
N THR A 455 -30.40 -32.26 16.89
CA THR A 455 -29.15 -31.97 17.62
C THR A 455 -28.42 -30.78 16.96
N THR A 456 -27.51 -30.13 17.70
CA THR A 456 -26.70 -29.00 17.23
C THR A 456 -25.42 -29.43 16.50
N THR A 457 -25.10 -30.73 16.48
CA THR A 457 -23.97 -31.35 15.78
C THR A 457 -24.47 -32.17 14.59
N TRP A 458 -23.86 -32.01 13.42
CA TRP A 458 -24.38 -32.61 12.19
C TRP A 458 -23.26 -32.92 11.20
N GLY A 459 -23.38 -34.07 10.52
CA GLY A 459 -22.33 -34.65 9.66
C GLY A 459 -22.79 -34.88 8.23
N ASP A 460 -21.99 -35.63 7.47
CA ASP A 460 -22.28 -35.95 6.06
C ASP A 460 -23.49 -36.86 5.82
N ASP A 461 -23.94 -37.54 6.87
CA ASP A 461 -25.09 -38.43 6.86
C ASP A 461 -26.44 -37.70 6.98
N ASP A 462 -26.41 -36.39 7.20
CA ASP A 462 -27.60 -35.59 7.44
C ASP A 462 -28.19 -35.00 6.14
N PRO A 463 -29.46 -35.30 5.81
CA PRO A 463 -30.08 -34.90 4.53
C PRO A 463 -30.34 -33.39 4.42
N SER A 464 -30.20 -32.63 5.52
CA SER A 464 -30.33 -31.18 5.53
C SER A 464 -29.05 -30.41 5.22
N VAL A 465 -27.94 -31.12 5.00
CA VAL A 465 -26.63 -30.52 4.80
C VAL A 465 -26.33 -30.33 3.31
N PHE A 466 -25.94 -29.11 2.96
CA PHE A 466 -25.57 -28.68 1.62
C PHE A 466 -24.16 -28.11 1.62
N VAL A 467 -23.42 -28.36 0.55
CA VAL A 467 -22.20 -27.62 0.23
C VAL A 467 -22.60 -26.38 -0.57
N MET A 468 -22.31 -25.20 -0.04
CA MET A 468 -22.50 -23.92 -0.73
C MET A 468 -21.20 -23.52 -1.44
N THR A 469 -21.29 -23.27 -2.73
CA THR A 469 -20.15 -22.82 -3.57
C THR A 469 -20.47 -21.45 -4.15
N ILE A 470 -19.58 -20.47 -3.98
CA ILE A 470 -19.71 -19.14 -4.62
C ILE A 470 -19.09 -19.22 -6.01
N VAL A 471 -19.81 -18.77 -7.04
CA VAL A 471 -19.48 -19.02 -8.45
C VAL A 471 -18.82 -17.80 -9.11
N LYS A 472 -19.01 -16.58 -8.56
CA LYS A 472 -18.45 -15.34 -9.13
C LYS A 472 -18.34 -14.21 -8.08
N ASP A 473 -17.12 -13.73 -7.81
CA ASP A 473 -16.88 -12.40 -7.23
C ASP A 473 -17.15 -11.33 -8.31
N LEU A 474 -17.64 -10.15 -7.93
CA LEU A 474 -17.87 -9.06 -8.89
C LEU A 474 -16.59 -8.74 -9.69
N PRO A 475 -16.63 -8.68 -11.04
CA PRO A 475 -15.58 -8.04 -11.81
C PRO A 475 -15.49 -6.55 -11.43
N SER A 476 -14.28 -5.99 -11.53
CA SER A 476 -14.08 -4.55 -11.41
C SER A 476 -14.93 -3.85 -12.49
N PRO A 477 -15.61 -2.73 -12.18
CA PRO A 477 -16.28 -1.91 -13.21
C PRO A 477 -15.31 -1.28 -14.24
N PHE A 478 -14.02 -1.64 -14.21
CA PHE A 478 -12.94 -1.09 -15.03
C PHE A 478 -12.23 -2.10 -15.93
N ASP A 479 -12.81 -3.29 -16.14
CA ASP A 479 -12.32 -4.21 -17.17
C ASP A 479 -12.68 -3.74 -18.60
N ASP A 480 -13.54 -2.72 -18.73
CA ASP A 480 -14.05 -2.21 -20.02
C ASP A 480 -13.47 -0.85 -20.47
N ILE A 481 -12.43 -0.30 -19.82
CA ILE A 481 -11.74 0.93 -20.30
C ILE A 481 -10.60 0.55 -21.27
N PRO A 482 -10.69 0.88 -22.56
CA PRO A 482 -9.59 0.63 -23.50
C PRO A 482 -8.35 1.45 -23.13
N ASN A 483 -7.16 0.85 -23.20
CA ASN A 483 -5.86 1.52 -23.06
C ASN A 483 -5.58 2.19 -21.69
N LYS A 484 -6.27 1.80 -20.62
CA LYS A 484 -6.06 2.35 -19.26
C LYS A 484 -4.60 2.30 -18.79
N ASP A 485 -3.85 1.28 -19.20
CA ASP A 485 -2.45 1.07 -18.81
C ASP A 485 -1.41 1.80 -19.70
N LEU A 486 -1.86 2.52 -20.75
CA LEU A 486 -0.99 3.17 -21.74
C LEU A 486 -0.95 4.69 -21.55
N LEU A 487 -0.11 5.19 -20.65
CA LEU A 487 0.04 6.61 -20.33
C LEU A 487 1.07 7.33 -21.23
N ASP A 488 1.09 8.65 -21.15
CA ASP A 488 2.10 9.45 -21.85
C ASP A 488 3.49 9.05 -21.40
N GLY A 489 4.40 8.87 -22.34
CA GLY A 489 5.75 8.45 -22.05
C GLY A 489 5.94 6.94 -21.87
N THR A 490 4.87 6.13 -21.86
CA THR A 490 4.99 4.67 -21.90
C THR A 490 5.82 4.25 -23.09
N GLN A 491 6.87 3.46 -22.86
CA GLN A 491 7.67 2.89 -23.93
C GLN A 491 7.20 1.48 -24.26
N LEU A 492 6.95 1.23 -25.53
CA LEU A 492 6.52 -0.07 -26.02
C LEU A 492 7.35 -0.55 -27.21
N GLN A 493 7.43 -1.86 -27.34
CA GLN A 493 7.98 -2.57 -28.48
C GLN A 493 6.85 -3.32 -29.15
N LEU A 494 6.81 -3.25 -30.49
CA LEU A 494 5.81 -3.91 -31.31
C LEU A 494 6.48 -5.07 -32.05
N ARG A 495 5.93 -6.27 -31.95
CA ARG A 495 6.36 -7.44 -32.73
C ARG A 495 5.23 -7.89 -33.65
N SER A 496 5.47 -7.87 -34.95
CA SER A 496 4.47 -8.36 -35.92
C SER A 496 4.20 -9.85 -35.68
N ALA A 497 2.92 -10.22 -35.65
CA ALA A 497 2.52 -11.61 -35.43
C ALA A 497 2.90 -12.50 -36.64
N THR A 498 2.67 -12.02 -37.87
CA THR A 498 2.96 -12.79 -39.10
C THR A 498 4.44 -12.86 -39.45
N GLN A 499 5.20 -11.78 -39.21
CA GLN A 499 6.63 -11.77 -39.49
C GLN A 499 7.47 -12.32 -38.33
N ASN A 500 6.86 -12.45 -37.14
CA ASN A 500 7.53 -12.81 -35.89
C ASN A 500 8.76 -11.92 -35.59
N ALA A 501 8.74 -10.66 -36.04
CA ALA A 501 9.84 -9.71 -35.99
C ALA A 501 9.42 -8.38 -35.37
N PHE A 502 10.33 -7.73 -34.64
CA PHE A 502 10.11 -6.42 -34.04
C PHE A 502 10.11 -5.33 -35.11
N VAL A 503 9.20 -4.37 -34.94
CA VAL A 503 9.10 -3.15 -35.74
C VAL A 503 10.24 -2.22 -35.33
N ALA A 504 11.10 -1.88 -36.28
CA ALA A 504 12.17 -0.91 -36.12
C ALA A 504 11.82 0.39 -36.85
N ALA A 505 12.10 1.51 -36.19
CA ALA A 505 12.23 2.80 -36.87
C ALA A 505 13.63 2.87 -37.50
N GLU A 506 13.73 2.62 -38.81
CA GLU A 506 15.02 2.57 -39.49
C GLU A 506 15.75 3.93 -39.37
N ASN A 507 17.08 3.86 -39.20
CA ASN A 507 17.96 4.99 -38.85
C ASN A 507 17.65 5.67 -37.50
N GLY A 508 16.94 4.99 -36.58
CA GLY A 508 16.50 5.56 -35.31
C GLY A 508 15.36 6.57 -35.45
N GLY A 509 14.78 6.66 -36.65
CA GLY A 509 13.83 7.68 -37.09
C GLY A 509 14.35 8.43 -38.32
N GLY A 510 13.44 8.83 -39.21
CA GLY A 510 13.74 9.54 -40.45
C GLY A 510 13.51 8.69 -41.70
N ALA A 511 13.03 7.46 -41.52
CA ALA A 511 12.73 6.52 -42.60
C ALA A 511 11.46 5.71 -42.30
N ALA A 512 11.24 4.64 -43.07
CA ALA A 512 10.10 3.73 -42.92
C ALA A 512 10.18 2.91 -41.62
N LEU A 513 9.01 2.51 -41.11
CA LEU A 513 8.93 1.46 -40.09
C LEU A 513 8.95 0.10 -40.77
N VAL A 514 9.79 -0.81 -40.27
CA VAL A 514 9.96 -2.15 -40.84
C VAL A 514 10.00 -3.20 -39.73
N ALA A 515 9.14 -4.23 -39.83
CA ALA A 515 9.12 -5.40 -38.95
C ALA A 515 10.16 -6.44 -39.41
N ASN A 516 11.43 -6.25 -39.06
CA ASN A 516 12.55 -7.08 -39.55
C ASN A 516 13.57 -7.48 -38.47
N ARG A 517 13.39 -7.09 -37.20
CA ARG A 517 14.37 -7.34 -36.15
C ARG A 517 14.04 -8.58 -35.33
N ALA A 518 15.03 -9.42 -35.06
CA ALA A 518 14.88 -10.61 -34.22
C ALA A 518 14.85 -10.28 -32.71
N SER A 519 15.40 -9.14 -32.32
CA SER A 519 15.47 -8.65 -30.93
C SER A 519 15.25 -7.13 -30.91
N ALA A 520 14.73 -6.60 -29.81
CA ALA A 520 14.45 -5.18 -29.67
C ALA A 520 15.49 -4.44 -28.82
N SER A 521 15.80 -3.21 -29.23
CA SER A 521 16.63 -2.24 -28.52
C SER A 521 16.04 -0.82 -28.71
N GLY A 522 16.87 0.22 -28.78
CA GLY A 522 16.41 1.61 -28.84
C GLY A 522 15.59 1.96 -30.09
N TRP A 523 15.88 1.38 -31.26
CA TRP A 523 15.18 1.71 -32.52
C TRP A 523 13.85 0.97 -32.67
N GLU A 524 13.68 -0.12 -31.95
CA GLU A 524 12.45 -0.92 -31.89
C GLU A 524 11.53 -0.47 -30.76
N THR A 525 11.92 0.58 -30.03
CA THR A 525 11.18 1.11 -28.88
C THR A 525 10.50 2.43 -29.24
N PHE A 526 9.20 2.50 -29.00
CA PHE A 526 8.34 3.63 -29.31
C PHE A 526 7.81 4.24 -28.01
N LYS A 527 7.95 5.56 -27.86
CA LYS A 527 7.38 6.31 -26.74
C LYS A 527 5.98 6.77 -27.12
N LEU A 528 4.99 6.39 -26.32
CA LEU A 528 3.61 6.84 -26.50
C LEU A 528 3.45 8.29 -26.07
N TRP A 529 2.62 9.01 -26.80
CA TRP A 529 2.18 10.35 -26.47
C TRP A 529 0.68 10.41 -26.73
N ARG A 530 -0.14 10.28 -25.70
CA ARG A 530 -1.60 10.33 -25.81
C ARG A 530 -2.01 11.68 -26.37
N ILE A 531 -2.89 11.66 -27.35
CA ILE A 531 -3.47 12.86 -27.94
C ILE A 531 -4.83 13.13 -27.28
N ASP A 532 -5.63 12.09 -27.09
CA ASP A 532 -6.89 12.11 -26.34
C ASP A 532 -7.18 10.75 -25.67
N GLN A 533 -8.36 10.56 -25.08
CA GLN A 533 -8.74 9.32 -24.37
C GLN A 533 -8.59 8.03 -25.21
N ASN A 534 -8.62 8.10 -26.54
CA ASN A 534 -8.63 6.96 -27.44
C ASN A 534 -7.49 6.96 -28.47
N THR A 535 -6.68 8.02 -28.56
CA THR A 535 -5.68 8.18 -29.61
C THR A 535 -4.30 8.59 -29.08
N PHE A 536 -3.26 8.19 -29.81
CA PHE A 536 -1.86 8.27 -29.44
C PHE A 536 -1.01 8.66 -30.65
N ASN A 537 0.01 9.46 -30.40
CA ASN A 537 1.19 9.54 -31.23
C ASN A 537 2.26 8.57 -30.72
N LEU A 538 3.03 8.00 -31.65
CA LEU A 538 4.19 7.17 -31.34
C LEU A 538 5.45 7.96 -31.73
N LYS A 539 6.36 8.15 -30.79
CA LYS A 539 7.67 8.77 -31.04
C LYS A 539 8.77 7.72 -31.05
N VAL A 540 9.73 7.89 -31.94
CA VAL A 540 10.88 6.98 -32.08
C VAL A 540 12.13 7.55 -31.41
N PHE A 541 13.24 6.81 -31.47
CA PHE A 541 14.48 7.10 -30.76
C PHE A 541 15.00 8.54 -30.96
N ASN A 542 14.96 9.09 -32.17
CA ASN A 542 15.38 10.47 -32.47
C ASN A 542 14.29 11.53 -32.21
N ASN A 543 13.23 11.17 -31.48
CA ASN A 543 12.08 12.00 -31.12
C ASN A 543 11.16 12.40 -32.29
N GLN A 544 11.32 11.81 -33.48
CA GLN A 544 10.35 11.97 -34.58
C GLN A 544 9.06 11.19 -34.32
N SER A 545 7.95 11.73 -34.78
CA SER A 545 6.63 11.12 -34.73
C SER A 545 6.42 10.17 -35.91
N VAL A 546 5.81 9.02 -35.62
CA VAL A 546 5.26 8.12 -36.62
C VAL A 546 4.10 8.81 -37.34
N THR A 547 4.05 8.69 -38.66
CA THR A 547 3.07 9.30 -39.56
C THR A 547 2.72 8.36 -40.71
N VAL A 548 1.57 8.60 -41.35
CA VAL A 548 1.16 7.90 -42.57
C VAL A 548 1.35 8.80 -43.79
N VAL A 549 2.21 8.38 -44.72
CA VAL A 549 2.44 9.06 -46.01
C VAL A 549 1.90 8.19 -47.14
N GLY A 550 0.77 8.60 -47.72
CA GLY A 550 0.00 7.76 -48.63
C GLY A 550 -0.60 6.57 -47.88
N VAL A 551 0.01 5.39 -48.03
CA VAL A 551 -0.30 4.19 -47.21
C VAL A 551 0.88 3.74 -46.37
N ASN A 552 2.07 4.34 -46.52
CA ASN A 552 3.27 3.88 -45.83
C ASN A 552 3.34 4.47 -44.43
N VAL A 553 3.73 3.66 -43.44
CA VAL A 553 3.97 4.11 -42.07
C VAL A 553 5.46 4.43 -41.91
N VAL A 554 5.76 5.69 -41.62
CA VAL A 554 7.14 6.21 -41.54
C VAL A 554 7.31 7.05 -40.26
N ALA A 555 8.55 7.26 -39.80
CA ALA A 555 8.84 8.06 -38.61
C ALA A 555 9.62 9.34 -38.98
N THR A 556 9.01 10.23 -39.76
CA THR A 556 9.70 11.42 -40.32
C THR A 556 9.17 12.75 -39.79
N ALA A 557 8.03 12.76 -39.08
CA ALA A 557 7.40 14.00 -38.65
C ALA A 557 8.11 14.60 -37.43
N SER A 558 8.50 15.87 -37.50
CA SER A 558 9.11 16.58 -36.35
C SER A 558 8.09 17.06 -35.32
N THR A 559 6.80 17.07 -35.68
CA THR A 559 5.72 17.58 -34.83
C THR A 559 4.44 16.77 -35.12
N PRO A 560 3.71 16.29 -34.10
CA PRO A 560 2.51 15.50 -34.32
C PRO A 560 1.33 16.36 -34.80
N GLY A 561 0.65 15.89 -35.85
CA GLY A 561 -0.62 16.42 -36.35
C GLY A 561 -1.63 15.28 -36.60
N PRO A 562 -2.71 15.54 -37.37
CA PRO A 562 -3.76 14.56 -37.62
C PRO A 562 -3.24 13.25 -38.24
N SER A 563 -2.23 13.31 -39.12
CA SER A 563 -1.64 12.14 -39.78
C SER A 563 -0.76 11.28 -38.86
N GLU A 564 -0.41 11.81 -37.68
CA GLU A 564 0.44 11.19 -36.66
C GLU A 564 -0.38 10.60 -35.50
N THR A 565 -1.72 10.57 -35.63
CA THR A 565 -2.67 10.20 -34.59
C THR A 565 -3.25 8.79 -34.83
N PHE A 566 -2.88 7.85 -33.96
CA PHE A 566 -3.23 6.44 -34.07
C PHE A 566 -4.13 6.02 -32.91
N LYS A 567 -5.12 5.17 -33.17
CA LYS A 567 -5.90 4.51 -32.12
C LYS A 567 -5.32 3.13 -31.84
N LEU A 568 -4.93 2.89 -30.59
CA LEU A 568 -4.47 1.58 -30.15
C LEU A 568 -5.69 0.75 -29.74
N VAL A 569 -5.80 -0.45 -30.29
CA VAL A 569 -6.90 -1.38 -30.00
C VAL A 569 -6.29 -2.62 -29.36
N PRO A 570 -6.30 -2.72 -28.01
CA PRO A 570 -5.69 -3.83 -27.31
C PRO A 570 -6.61 -5.05 -27.28
N ASN A 571 -6.01 -6.24 -27.27
CA ASN A 571 -6.66 -7.52 -26.99
C ASN A 571 -5.65 -8.42 -26.26
N LYS A 572 -5.77 -8.51 -24.94
CA LYS A 572 -4.78 -9.19 -24.06
C LYS A 572 -3.36 -8.65 -24.33
N ASN A 573 -2.42 -9.51 -24.75
CA ASN A 573 -1.01 -9.16 -25.04
C ASN A 573 -0.79 -8.71 -26.50
N MET A 574 -1.87 -8.64 -27.30
CA MET A 574 -1.84 -8.25 -28.70
C MET A 574 -2.51 -6.89 -28.89
N MET A 575 -2.17 -6.22 -29.98
CA MET A 575 -2.69 -4.90 -30.31
C MET A 575 -2.82 -4.75 -31.82
N ARG A 576 -3.88 -4.04 -32.21
CA ARG A 576 -3.98 -3.44 -33.53
C ARG A 576 -3.79 -1.94 -33.43
N ILE A 577 -3.23 -1.36 -34.47
CA ILE A 577 -2.97 0.09 -34.55
C ILE A 577 -3.84 0.61 -35.69
N LYS A 578 -4.86 1.40 -35.35
CA LYS A 578 -5.74 2.02 -36.34
C LYS A 578 -5.16 3.39 -36.70
N ALA A 579 -4.82 3.55 -37.97
CA ALA A 579 -4.25 4.76 -38.53
C ALA A 579 -5.30 5.88 -38.70
N PRO A 580 -4.87 7.14 -38.85
CA PRO A 580 -5.79 8.27 -39.04
C PRO A 580 -6.68 8.16 -40.29
N ASN A 581 -6.25 7.41 -41.30
CA ASN A 581 -7.05 7.13 -42.50
C ASN A 581 -8.16 6.09 -42.29
N GLY A 582 -8.33 5.58 -41.07
CA GLY A 582 -9.38 4.62 -40.70
C GLY A 582 -9.03 3.16 -40.94
N SER A 583 -7.89 2.86 -41.58
CA SER A 583 -7.41 1.49 -41.77
C SER A 583 -6.53 1.02 -40.61
N PHE A 584 -6.39 -0.30 -40.45
CA PHE A 584 -5.38 -0.86 -39.56
C PHE A 584 -4.00 -0.87 -40.23
N VAL A 585 -2.96 -0.66 -39.42
CA VAL A 585 -1.57 -0.87 -39.81
C VAL A 585 -1.31 -2.36 -39.94
N GLN A 586 -0.68 -2.78 -41.04
CA GLN A 586 -0.26 -4.15 -41.29
C GLN A 586 1.25 -4.23 -41.53
N ALA A 587 1.85 -5.36 -41.20
CA ALA A 587 3.19 -5.73 -41.64
C ALA A 587 3.11 -6.63 -42.89
N ASN A 588 3.71 -6.18 -43.99
CA ASN A 588 3.76 -6.92 -45.24
C ASN A 588 4.81 -8.06 -45.16
N LYS A 589 4.79 -8.97 -46.15
CA LYS A 589 5.74 -10.10 -46.23
C LYS A 589 7.20 -9.66 -46.36
N ASP A 590 7.45 -8.44 -46.82
CA ASP A 590 8.78 -7.84 -46.88
C ASP A 590 9.17 -7.08 -45.59
N GLY A 591 8.30 -7.11 -44.58
CA GLY A 591 8.44 -6.42 -43.31
C GLY A 591 7.97 -4.96 -43.33
N SER A 592 7.66 -4.35 -44.48
CA SER A 592 7.22 -2.95 -44.53
C SER A 592 5.88 -2.75 -43.82
N LEU A 593 5.70 -1.62 -43.12
CA LEU A 593 4.43 -1.28 -42.49
C LEU A 593 3.57 -0.37 -43.37
N THR A 594 2.32 -0.78 -43.62
CA THR A 594 1.33 0.01 -44.37
C THR A 594 0.00 0.14 -43.64
N ALA A 595 -0.70 1.26 -43.81
CA ALA A 595 -1.99 1.58 -43.19
C ALA A 595 -3.14 1.45 -44.20
N ASN A 596 -3.40 0.24 -44.67
CA ASN A 596 -4.44 -0.03 -45.68
C ASN A 596 -5.20 -1.34 -45.43
N PHE A 597 -5.08 -1.92 -44.24
CA PHE A 597 -5.81 -3.13 -43.86
C PHE A 597 -7.23 -2.79 -43.39
N GLY A 598 -8.21 -3.58 -43.85
CA GLY A 598 -9.61 -3.39 -43.51
C GLY A 598 -9.97 -3.88 -42.10
N GLU A 599 -11.26 -3.74 -41.74
CA GLU A 599 -11.78 -4.34 -40.50
C GLU A 599 -11.66 -5.88 -40.57
N SER A 600 -11.13 -6.48 -39.50
CA SER A 600 -10.94 -7.93 -39.38
C SER A 600 -11.47 -8.41 -38.03
N THR A 601 -12.19 -9.54 -38.01
CA THR A 601 -12.79 -10.10 -36.79
C THR A 601 -11.92 -11.18 -36.13
N THR A 602 -10.88 -11.65 -36.81
CA THR A 602 -9.96 -12.69 -36.34
C THR A 602 -8.78 -12.07 -35.59
N TRP A 603 -8.33 -12.67 -34.49
CA TRP A 603 -7.11 -12.27 -33.78
C TRP A 603 -6.20 -13.50 -33.69
N GLY A 604 -4.97 -13.42 -34.19
CA GLY A 604 -4.06 -14.56 -34.25
C GLY A 604 -2.75 -14.26 -34.96
N ASP A 605 -1.84 -15.23 -34.93
CA ASP A 605 -0.48 -15.11 -35.47
C ASP A 605 -0.42 -15.01 -37.01
N ASP A 606 -1.55 -15.28 -37.69
CA ASP A 606 -1.73 -15.24 -39.13
C ASP A 606 -2.31 -13.90 -39.65
N ASP A 607 -2.77 -13.01 -38.76
CA ASP A 607 -3.32 -11.70 -39.15
C ASP A 607 -2.20 -10.64 -39.23
N PRO A 608 -1.93 -10.07 -40.42
CA PRO A 608 -0.82 -9.13 -40.62
C PRO A 608 -1.02 -7.78 -39.91
N SER A 609 -2.22 -7.48 -39.41
CA SER A 609 -2.51 -6.27 -38.63
C SER A 609 -2.26 -6.40 -37.13
N VAL A 610 -1.95 -7.62 -36.66
CA VAL A 610 -1.79 -7.92 -35.23
C VAL A 610 -0.31 -7.79 -34.84
N PHE A 611 -0.08 -7.07 -33.74
CA PHE A 611 1.23 -6.92 -33.13
C PHE A 611 1.19 -7.41 -31.69
N ALA A 612 2.11 -8.27 -31.30
CA ALA A 612 2.39 -8.52 -29.90
C ALA A 612 3.08 -7.28 -29.30
N VAL A 613 2.60 -6.82 -28.15
CA VAL A 613 3.10 -5.59 -27.51
C VAL A 613 3.87 -5.95 -26.25
N THR A 614 5.08 -5.43 -26.15
CA THR A 614 5.87 -5.46 -24.91
C THR A 614 5.97 -4.05 -24.39
N ILE A 615 5.45 -3.80 -23.19
CA ILE A 615 5.70 -2.55 -22.48
C ILE A 615 7.12 -2.64 -21.91
N VAL A 616 8.05 -1.88 -22.48
CA VAL A 616 9.47 -1.86 -22.12
C VAL A 616 9.68 -1.06 -20.84
N LYS A 617 8.89 0.01 -20.70
CA LYS A 617 8.90 0.92 -19.56
C LYS A 617 7.49 1.46 -19.38
N GLY A 618 6.72 0.91 -18.44
CA GLY A 618 5.66 1.68 -17.80
C GLY A 618 6.36 2.84 -17.10
N LEU A 619 5.85 4.07 -17.18
CA LEU A 619 6.57 5.22 -16.61
C LEU A 619 6.93 4.88 -15.14
N PRO A 620 8.22 4.76 -14.82
CA PRO A 620 8.65 4.40 -13.49
C PRO A 620 8.40 5.57 -12.55
N SER A 621 8.40 5.30 -11.25
CA SER A 621 8.62 6.38 -10.28
C SER A 621 9.89 7.13 -10.69
N LEU A 622 9.91 8.46 -10.56
CA LEU A 622 11.12 9.23 -10.84
C LEU A 622 12.32 8.71 -10.05
N PHE A 623 12.10 8.00 -8.94
CA PHE A 623 13.14 7.43 -8.06
C PHE A 623 13.72 6.09 -8.53
N ASP A 624 13.11 5.37 -9.47
CA ASP A 624 13.51 3.97 -9.76
C ASP A 624 14.86 3.83 -10.45
N GLY A 625 15.30 4.86 -11.18
CA GLY A 625 16.63 4.87 -11.81
C GLY A 625 17.76 5.24 -10.85
N ILE A 626 17.46 5.58 -9.59
CA ILE A 626 18.48 6.03 -8.63
C ILE A 626 19.21 4.80 -8.04
N PRO A 627 20.55 4.71 -8.17
CA PRO A 627 21.32 3.67 -7.51
C PRO A 627 21.19 3.74 -5.98
N ASN A 628 21.05 2.61 -5.30
CA ASN A 628 20.80 2.57 -3.85
C ASN A 628 19.64 3.50 -3.41
N LYS A 629 18.51 3.49 -4.13
CA LYS A 629 17.34 4.36 -3.87
C LYS A 629 16.70 4.19 -2.49
N ASP A 630 17.06 3.15 -1.75
CA ASP A 630 16.64 2.93 -0.37
C ASP A 630 17.55 3.69 0.64
N LEU A 631 18.67 4.26 0.17
CA LEU A 631 19.62 5.10 0.93
C LEU A 631 19.65 6.53 0.34
N LEU A 632 18.49 7.18 0.25
CA LEU A 632 18.40 8.59 -0.14
C LEU A 632 18.65 9.49 1.08
N ASP A 633 18.82 10.80 0.84
CA ASP A 633 18.90 11.75 1.96
C ASP A 633 17.66 11.67 2.84
N GLY A 634 17.90 11.63 4.15
CA GLY A 634 16.84 11.51 5.15
C GLY A 634 16.47 10.07 5.51
N THR A 635 16.90 9.07 4.74
CA THR A 635 16.73 7.67 5.14
C THR A 635 17.32 7.48 6.53
N SER A 636 16.50 6.96 7.45
CA SER A 636 16.95 6.61 8.78
C SER A 636 17.34 5.13 8.82
N VAL A 637 18.53 4.84 9.34
CA VAL A 637 19.09 3.49 9.40
C VAL A 637 19.53 3.14 10.80
N GLN A 638 19.43 1.84 11.12
CA GLN A 638 19.98 1.24 12.33
C GLN A 638 21.00 0.19 11.92
N PHE A 639 22.15 0.18 12.59
CA PHE A 639 23.23 -0.79 12.35
C PHE A 639 23.33 -1.74 13.52
N GLN A 640 23.25 -3.04 13.28
CA GLN A 640 23.46 -4.08 14.29
C GLN A 640 24.70 -4.89 13.94
N SER A 641 25.64 -4.99 14.88
CA SER A 641 26.84 -5.82 14.70
C SER A 641 26.46 -7.29 14.48
N MET A 642 27.04 -7.93 13.47
CA MET A 642 26.86 -9.37 13.28
C MET A 642 27.61 -10.18 14.34
N ALA A 643 28.86 -9.82 14.63
CA ALA A 643 29.71 -10.54 15.57
C ALA A 643 29.18 -10.48 17.02
N HIS A 644 28.68 -9.32 17.45
CA HIS A 644 28.32 -9.07 18.85
C HIS A 644 26.82 -8.85 19.10
N LYS A 645 26.00 -8.78 18.03
CA LYS A 645 24.54 -8.59 18.07
C LYS A 645 24.05 -7.29 18.71
N GLY A 646 24.94 -6.40 19.13
CA GLY A 646 24.59 -5.07 19.63
C GLY A 646 24.34 -4.06 18.51
N PHE A 647 23.35 -3.19 18.70
CA PHE A 647 23.09 -2.02 17.87
C PHE A 647 24.12 -0.93 18.13
N VAL A 648 24.55 -0.29 17.06
CA VAL A 648 25.42 0.88 17.09
C VAL A 648 24.63 2.07 17.61
N ALA A 649 25.17 2.77 18.59
CA ALA A 649 24.58 3.93 19.25
C ALA A 649 25.59 5.07 19.31
N ALA A 650 25.09 6.29 19.13
CA ALA A 650 25.84 7.49 19.45
C ALA A 650 25.61 7.85 20.92
N GLU A 651 26.65 7.75 21.75
CA GLU A 651 26.54 8.06 23.18
C GLU A 651 26.03 9.50 23.39
N ASN A 652 25.20 9.66 24.43
CA ASN A 652 24.46 10.90 24.73
C ASN A 652 23.52 11.39 23.60
N GLY A 653 23.19 10.53 22.62
CA GLY A 653 22.45 10.88 21.41
C GLY A 653 23.25 11.75 20.44
N GLY A 654 24.56 11.88 20.67
CA GLY A 654 25.44 12.89 20.08
C GLY A 654 26.28 13.57 21.16
N GLY A 655 27.56 13.77 20.87
CA GLY A 655 28.55 14.40 21.75
C GLY A 655 29.51 13.41 22.39
N GLY A 656 29.45 12.12 22.02
CA GLY A 656 30.29 11.06 22.56
C GLY A 656 30.77 10.06 21.52
N ALA A 657 31.32 8.94 21.99
CA ALA A 657 31.78 7.83 21.16
C ALA A 657 30.62 7.04 20.52
N LEU A 658 30.91 6.32 19.44
CA LEU A 658 30.04 5.27 18.93
C LEU A 658 30.35 3.95 19.64
N VAL A 659 29.29 3.26 20.07
CA VAL A 659 29.37 1.96 20.73
C VAL A 659 28.38 0.99 20.10
N ALA A 660 28.65 -0.30 20.08
CA ALA A 660 27.80 -1.36 19.51
C ALA A 660 27.36 -2.36 20.57
N ASN A 661 26.76 -1.87 21.66
CA ASN A 661 26.41 -2.67 22.85
C ASN A 661 24.92 -2.63 23.23
N ARG A 662 24.07 -2.01 22.40
CA ARG A 662 22.64 -1.88 22.70
C ARG A 662 21.88 -3.12 22.23
N LEU A 663 21.03 -3.69 23.08
CA LEU A 663 20.27 -4.91 22.74
C LEU A 663 19.01 -4.61 21.90
N SER A 664 18.57 -3.36 21.91
CA SER A 664 17.45 -2.86 21.12
C SER A 664 17.78 -1.46 20.58
N ALA A 665 17.14 -1.08 19.49
CA ALA A 665 17.31 0.22 18.87
C ALA A 665 16.17 1.18 19.19
N SER A 666 16.51 2.43 19.44
CA SER A 666 15.61 3.57 19.58
C SER A 666 16.23 4.78 18.89
N HIS A 667 16.05 5.98 19.47
CA HIS A 667 16.48 7.24 18.89
C HIS A 667 18.02 7.39 18.79
N TRP A 668 18.79 6.84 19.72
CA TRP A 668 20.26 6.98 19.73
C TRP A 668 20.97 6.00 18.80
N GLU A 669 20.30 4.90 18.48
CA GLU A 669 20.76 3.86 17.55
C GLU A 669 20.31 4.11 16.11
N THR A 670 19.58 5.21 15.88
CA THR A 670 19.05 5.59 14.57
C THR A 670 19.85 6.75 13.98
N PHE A 671 20.36 6.55 12.77
CA PHE A 671 21.21 7.50 12.05
C PHE A 671 20.50 7.95 10.78
N LYS A 672 20.44 9.27 10.54
CA LYS A 672 19.96 9.82 9.28
C LYS A 672 21.10 9.89 8.27
N LEU A 673 20.84 9.43 7.06
CA LEU A 673 21.80 9.48 5.96
C LEU A 673 21.76 10.83 5.26
N TRP A 674 22.94 11.41 5.05
CA TRP A 674 23.17 12.51 4.13
C TRP A 674 24.00 11.96 2.98
N ARG A 675 23.38 11.82 1.81
CA ARG A 675 24.02 11.23 0.63
C ARG A 675 24.93 12.25 -0.03
N ILE A 676 26.13 11.81 -0.41
CA ILE A 676 27.09 12.60 -1.19
C ILE A 676 27.11 12.07 -2.63
N ASP A 677 27.19 10.75 -2.79
CA ASP A 677 27.09 10.05 -4.08
C ASP A 677 26.42 8.67 -3.92
N GLU A 678 26.51 7.80 -4.92
CA GLU A 678 25.95 6.45 -4.92
C GLU A 678 26.29 5.61 -3.69
N ASN A 679 27.51 5.74 -3.17
CA ASN A 679 28.04 4.87 -2.12
C ASN A 679 28.58 5.64 -0.91
N THR A 680 28.71 6.97 -0.98
CA THR A 680 29.27 7.77 0.11
C THR A 680 28.23 8.63 0.84
N PHE A 681 28.34 8.66 2.16
CA PHE A 681 27.34 9.21 3.07
C PHE A 681 27.99 9.88 4.28
N ASN A 682 27.31 10.88 4.85
CA ASN A 682 27.51 11.28 6.24
C ASN A 682 26.39 10.68 7.10
N PHE A 683 26.72 10.35 8.35
CA PHE A 683 25.74 9.86 9.33
C PHE A 683 25.43 10.97 10.35
N LYS A 684 24.17 11.38 10.41
CA LYS A 684 23.67 12.38 11.36
C LYS A 684 22.92 11.70 12.49
N VAL A 685 23.28 12.02 13.73
CA VAL A 685 22.72 11.39 14.95
C VAL A 685 21.59 12.24 15.54
N PHE A 686 20.93 11.73 16.59
CA PHE A 686 19.75 12.33 17.23
C PHE A 686 19.90 13.83 17.56
N LYS A 687 21.04 14.27 18.12
CA LYS A 687 21.33 15.69 18.43
C LYS A 687 21.85 16.51 17.24
N ASN A 688 21.59 16.09 16.01
CA ASN A 688 22.02 16.73 14.76
C ASN A 688 23.55 16.85 14.58
N GLN A 689 24.34 16.06 15.31
CA GLN A 689 25.80 15.96 15.10
C GLN A 689 26.12 14.89 14.06
N PHE A 690 27.32 14.96 13.49
CA PHE A 690 27.82 14.01 12.51
C PHE A 690 28.84 13.07 13.12
N VAL A 691 28.81 11.82 12.65
CA VAL A 691 29.81 10.80 12.97
C VAL A 691 31.14 11.17 12.31
N THR A 692 32.22 11.16 13.08
CA THR A 692 33.57 11.62 12.74
C THR A 692 34.58 10.53 13.11
N VAL A 693 35.57 10.32 12.25
CA VAL A 693 36.75 9.50 12.58
C VAL A 693 37.89 10.38 13.07
N ALA A 694 38.34 10.14 14.30
CA ALA A 694 39.47 10.82 14.94
C ALA A 694 40.60 9.80 15.22
N GLY A 695 41.52 9.65 14.26
CA GLY A 695 42.51 8.57 14.26
C GLY A 695 41.84 7.24 13.94
N VAL A 696 41.63 6.41 14.97
CA VAL A 696 40.84 5.15 14.88
C VAL A 696 39.52 5.23 15.66
N ASN A 697 39.35 6.26 16.50
CA ASN A 697 38.14 6.42 17.30
C ASN A 697 37.01 6.97 16.44
N VAL A 698 35.80 6.48 16.68
CA VAL A 698 34.59 6.96 16.01
C VAL A 698 33.71 7.67 17.02
N VAL A 699 33.42 8.96 16.77
CA VAL A 699 32.67 9.83 17.69
C VAL A 699 31.60 10.61 16.93
N ALA A 700 30.53 11.05 17.58
CA ALA A 700 29.49 11.87 16.94
C ALA A 700 29.50 13.29 17.49
N THR A 701 30.50 14.10 17.12
CA THR A 701 30.73 15.43 17.74
C THR A 701 30.68 16.61 16.76
N ALA A 702 30.84 16.37 15.46
CA ALA A 702 30.89 17.45 14.47
C ALA A 702 29.51 18.08 14.25
N SER A 703 29.44 19.41 14.17
CA SER A 703 28.21 20.14 13.83
C SER A 703 28.00 20.28 12.32
N MET A 704 29.04 20.04 11.53
CA MET A 704 29.00 20.04 10.06
C MET A 704 29.86 18.89 9.53
N PRO A 705 29.45 18.23 8.43
CA PRO A 705 30.24 17.17 7.83
C PRO A 705 31.40 17.73 6.99
N GLY A 706 32.53 17.05 7.01
CA GLY A 706 33.67 17.25 6.12
C GLY A 706 34.30 15.90 5.75
N GLN A 707 35.59 15.92 5.39
CA GLN A 707 36.30 14.72 4.93
C GLN A 707 36.31 13.60 5.99
N SER A 708 36.43 13.94 7.28
CA SER A 708 36.48 12.97 8.37
C SER A 708 35.12 12.35 8.73
N GLU A 709 34.04 12.89 8.16
CA GLU A 709 32.66 12.46 8.37
C GLU A 709 32.09 11.69 7.16
N THR A 710 32.90 11.47 6.12
CA THR A 710 32.48 10.81 4.86
C THR A 710 32.78 9.31 4.90
N PHE A 711 31.72 8.50 4.89
CA PHE A 711 31.82 7.05 4.95
C PHE A 711 31.30 6.42 3.66
N GLN A 712 31.92 5.33 3.21
CA GLN A 712 31.41 4.53 2.10
C GLN A 712 30.60 3.35 2.66
N LEU A 713 29.35 3.21 2.26
CA LEU A 713 28.55 2.02 2.53
C LEU A 713 28.83 0.97 1.44
N VAL A 714 29.29 -0.20 1.85
CA VAL A 714 29.56 -1.35 0.97
C VAL A 714 28.55 -2.43 1.29
N ARG A 715 27.66 -2.75 0.35
CA ARG A 715 26.67 -3.82 0.50
C ARG A 715 27.23 -5.17 0.12
N ASN A 716 26.70 -6.22 0.75
CA ASN A 716 26.88 -7.58 0.26
C ASN A 716 25.93 -7.86 -0.91
N ASP A 717 26.46 -8.47 -1.98
CA ASP A 717 25.68 -8.77 -3.19
C ASP A 717 24.62 -9.87 -2.99
N ALA A 718 24.87 -10.81 -2.07
CA ALA A 718 23.96 -11.94 -1.78
C ALA A 718 22.89 -11.59 -0.74
N ASP A 719 23.19 -10.68 0.19
CA ASP A 719 22.29 -10.19 1.22
C ASP A 719 22.45 -8.67 1.38
N LYS A 720 21.58 -7.91 0.72
CA LYS A 720 21.64 -6.44 0.68
C LYS A 720 21.39 -5.77 2.04
N ASN A 721 20.99 -6.51 3.07
CA ASN A 721 20.86 -6.01 4.43
C ASN A 721 22.17 -6.14 5.23
N LYS A 722 23.17 -6.88 4.73
CA LYS A 722 24.51 -6.91 5.33
C LYS A 722 25.41 -5.86 4.66
N MET A 723 26.01 -5.00 5.48
CA MET A 723 26.89 -3.92 5.01
C MET A 723 28.19 -3.84 5.81
N ARG A 724 29.21 -3.29 5.15
CA ARG A 724 30.41 -2.75 5.79
C ARG A 724 30.42 -1.23 5.62
N ILE A 725 31.01 -0.55 6.60
CA ILE A 725 31.12 0.91 6.60
C ILE A 725 32.60 1.25 6.47
N ARG A 726 33.03 1.74 5.31
CA ARG A 726 34.41 2.19 5.10
C ARG A 726 34.57 3.61 5.63
N ALA A 727 35.49 3.79 6.54
CA ALA A 727 35.86 5.09 7.10
C ALA A 727 36.73 5.91 6.13
N PRO A 728 36.79 7.25 6.31
CA PRO A 728 37.65 8.12 5.51
C PRO A 728 39.15 7.80 5.59
N ASN A 729 39.60 7.13 6.66
CA ASN A 729 40.97 6.67 6.81
C ASN A 729 41.30 5.40 5.99
N GLY A 730 40.33 4.88 5.23
CA GLY A 730 40.47 3.75 4.31
C GLY A 730 40.14 2.37 4.90
N SER A 731 40.04 2.26 6.23
CA SER A 731 39.68 1.03 6.96
C SER A 731 38.16 0.85 7.06
N PHE A 732 37.70 -0.34 7.43
CA PHE A 732 36.30 -0.55 7.80
C PHE A 732 36.07 -0.26 9.29
N LEU A 733 34.86 0.17 9.62
CA LEU A 733 34.39 0.18 11.00
C LEU A 733 34.28 -1.26 11.51
N GLN A 734 34.64 -1.47 12.77
CA GLN A 734 34.42 -2.72 13.49
C GLN A 734 33.77 -2.46 14.85
N ALA A 735 32.88 -3.35 15.25
CA ALA A 735 32.41 -3.47 16.62
C ALA A 735 33.33 -4.42 17.37
N ASN A 736 33.90 -3.98 18.48
CA ASN A 736 34.81 -4.77 19.32
C ASN A 736 34.04 -5.50 20.43
N GLU A 737 34.68 -6.51 21.04
CA GLU A 737 34.10 -7.29 22.15
C GLU A 737 33.74 -6.44 23.38
N ASP A 738 34.46 -5.34 23.61
CA ASP A 738 34.17 -4.38 24.70
C ASP A 738 33.01 -3.42 24.36
N GLY A 739 32.41 -3.56 23.17
CA GLY A 739 31.33 -2.74 22.66
C GLY A 739 31.80 -1.43 22.02
N SER A 740 33.10 -1.13 21.95
CA SER A 740 33.59 0.06 21.24
C SER A 740 33.46 -0.09 19.72
N VAL A 741 33.23 1.02 19.00
CA VAL A 741 33.28 1.06 17.53
C VAL A 741 34.52 1.83 17.08
N THR A 742 35.35 1.18 16.27
CA THR A 742 36.65 1.71 15.82
C THR A 742 36.82 1.57 14.31
N ALA A 743 37.71 2.38 13.71
CA ALA A 743 37.93 2.50 12.27
C ALA A 743 39.32 2.00 11.83
N ASP A 744 39.69 0.77 12.18
CA ASP A 744 41.03 0.20 11.92
C ASP A 744 40.99 -1.24 11.38
N PHE A 745 39.82 -1.72 10.96
CA PHE A 745 39.68 -3.06 10.41
C PHE A 745 40.09 -3.12 8.93
N VAL A 746 41.14 -3.90 8.64
CA VAL A 746 41.77 -4.00 7.30
C VAL A 746 41.83 -5.42 6.72
N LYS A 747 41.27 -6.43 7.40
CA LYS A 747 41.69 -7.84 7.21
C LYS A 747 40.74 -8.83 6.49
N SER A 748 39.48 -8.52 6.16
CA SER A 748 38.53 -9.60 5.76
C SER A 748 37.95 -9.50 4.35
N THR A 749 37.87 -10.65 3.67
CA THR A 749 37.12 -10.91 2.43
C THR A 749 35.83 -11.72 2.67
N LYS A 750 35.50 -12.08 3.92
CA LYS A 750 34.35 -12.94 4.27
C LYS A 750 33.22 -12.13 4.92
N TRP A 751 31.96 -12.48 4.67
CA TRP A 751 30.76 -11.81 5.20
C TRP A 751 30.07 -12.62 6.31
N GLY A 752 30.89 -13.33 7.10
CA GLY A 752 30.44 -14.24 8.14
C GLY A 752 29.75 -13.52 9.30
N ASP A 753 28.97 -14.28 10.05
CA ASP A 753 28.25 -13.77 11.23
C ASP A 753 29.19 -13.45 12.40
N ASP A 754 30.45 -13.88 12.33
CA ASP A 754 31.55 -13.68 13.27
C ASP A 754 32.46 -12.50 12.88
N ASP A 755 32.25 -11.87 11.72
CA ASP A 755 33.09 -10.76 11.25
C ASP A 755 32.70 -9.45 11.95
N PRO A 756 33.59 -8.82 12.73
CA PRO A 756 33.27 -7.63 13.53
C PRO A 756 33.03 -6.37 12.67
N SER A 757 33.38 -6.41 11.38
CA SER A 757 33.14 -5.32 10.43
C SER A 757 31.78 -5.38 9.72
N VAL A 758 31.04 -6.48 9.88
CA VAL A 758 29.76 -6.69 9.20
C VAL A 758 28.61 -6.25 10.09
N PHE A 759 27.75 -5.41 9.54
CA PHE A 759 26.54 -4.92 10.21
C PHE A 759 25.30 -5.33 9.42
N VAL A 760 24.25 -5.77 10.13
CA VAL A 760 22.89 -5.77 9.58
C VAL A 760 22.37 -4.35 9.60
N VAL A 761 21.82 -3.90 8.49
CA VAL A 761 21.23 -2.58 8.34
C VAL A 761 19.73 -2.71 8.23
N THR A 762 19.02 -1.99 9.08
CA THR A 762 17.57 -1.86 9.02
C THR A 762 17.23 -0.42 8.68
N ILE A 763 16.49 -0.22 7.59
CA ILE A 763 15.90 1.08 7.27
C ILE A 763 14.64 1.23 8.12
N VAL A 764 14.53 2.35 8.82
CA VAL A 764 13.44 2.63 9.75
C VAL A 764 12.76 3.95 9.38
N GLY A 765 11.44 4.00 9.59
CA GLY A 765 10.65 5.20 9.31
C GLY A 765 10.43 5.48 7.81
N PRO A 766 9.75 6.58 7.49
CA PRO A 766 9.47 6.96 6.11
C PRO A 766 10.76 7.41 5.39
N VAL A 767 10.89 7.05 4.12
CA VAL A 767 11.93 7.56 3.22
C VAL A 767 11.37 8.78 2.53
N LEU A 768 12.06 9.92 2.61
CA LEU A 768 11.68 11.12 1.88
C LEU A 768 11.82 10.89 0.38
N GLN A 769 10.81 11.31 -0.35
CA GLN A 769 10.75 11.19 -1.80
C GLN A 769 10.39 12.53 -2.42
N GLY A 770 11.27 13.52 -2.27
CA GLY A 770 11.09 14.87 -2.83
C GLY A 770 12.05 15.19 -3.96
N GLU A 771 11.90 16.40 -4.52
CA GLU A 771 12.80 16.91 -5.57
C GLU A 771 14.27 16.93 -5.11
N TYR A 772 14.52 17.19 -3.82
CA TYR A 772 15.86 17.10 -3.23
C TYR A 772 16.45 15.70 -3.44
N GLN A 773 15.72 14.64 -3.07
CA GLN A 773 16.20 13.27 -3.16
C GLN A 773 16.33 12.81 -4.61
N ILE A 774 15.47 13.26 -5.53
CA ILE A 774 15.62 13.00 -6.97
C ILE A 774 16.93 13.62 -7.47
N CYS A 775 17.09 14.92 -7.24
CA CYS A 775 18.21 15.65 -7.82
C CYS A 775 19.56 15.20 -7.23
N ASN A 776 19.62 14.96 -5.92
CA ASN A 776 20.83 14.45 -5.29
C ASN A 776 21.09 12.97 -5.63
N GLY A 777 20.04 12.16 -5.71
CA GLY A 777 20.15 10.73 -6.00
C GLY A 777 20.71 10.43 -7.39
N TYR A 778 20.28 11.17 -8.40
CA TYR A 778 20.77 11.06 -9.77
C TYR A 778 22.07 11.82 -10.05
N GLY A 779 22.34 12.85 -9.25
CA GLY A 779 23.36 13.85 -9.57
C GLY A 779 22.90 14.81 -10.68
N LYS A 780 23.58 15.96 -10.77
CA LYS A 780 23.16 17.12 -11.57
C LYS A 780 22.76 16.82 -13.01
N ASP A 781 23.61 16.12 -13.77
CA ASP A 781 23.41 15.95 -15.21
C ASP A 781 22.18 15.08 -15.52
N THR A 782 22.10 13.91 -14.88
CA THR A 782 20.97 13.00 -15.02
C THR A 782 19.69 13.61 -14.44
N ALA A 783 19.78 14.28 -13.28
CA ALA A 783 18.64 14.98 -12.69
C ALA A 783 18.09 16.07 -13.61
N THR A 784 18.96 16.84 -14.27
CA THR A 784 18.56 17.88 -15.22
C THR A 784 17.73 17.30 -16.35
N GLN A 785 18.15 16.15 -16.91
CA GLN A 785 17.38 15.47 -17.95
C GLN A 785 16.04 14.97 -17.42
N VAL A 786 16.05 14.25 -16.29
CA VAL A 786 14.85 13.66 -15.68
C VAL A 786 13.81 14.71 -15.34
N MET A 787 14.21 15.83 -14.73
CA MET A 787 13.30 16.90 -14.32
C MET A 787 12.75 17.69 -15.51
N ASN A 788 13.57 17.97 -16.54
CA ASN A 788 13.07 18.63 -17.75
C ASN A 788 12.07 17.76 -18.54
N ASP A 789 12.33 16.45 -18.63
CA ASP A 789 11.39 15.50 -19.21
C ASP A 789 10.07 15.48 -18.41
N HIS A 790 10.16 15.48 -17.08
CA HIS A 790 8.99 15.55 -16.21
C HIS A 790 8.18 16.83 -16.41
N TRP A 791 8.82 18.00 -16.29
CA TRP A 791 8.14 19.30 -16.40
C TRP A 791 7.48 19.52 -17.75
N SER A 792 8.06 18.98 -18.83
CA SER A 792 7.53 19.14 -20.19
C SER A 792 6.42 18.15 -20.56
N THR A 793 6.20 17.09 -19.76
CA THR A 793 5.24 16.02 -20.09
C THR A 793 4.17 15.79 -19.02
N TYR A 794 4.43 16.14 -17.77
CA TYR A 794 3.50 15.88 -16.67
C TYR A 794 2.25 16.79 -16.70
N ILE A 795 2.44 18.11 -16.78
CA ILE A 795 1.38 19.09 -17.03
C ILE A 795 1.64 19.78 -18.36
N VAL A 796 0.64 19.79 -19.23
CA VAL A 796 0.70 20.41 -20.56
C VAL A 796 -0.57 21.22 -20.84
N GLU A 797 -0.59 22.00 -21.92
CA GLU A 797 -1.72 22.89 -22.26
C GLU A 797 -3.09 22.19 -22.29
N ARG A 798 -3.15 20.93 -22.74
CA ARG A 798 -4.40 20.16 -22.76
C ARG A 798 -5.03 19.98 -21.37
N ASP A 799 -4.20 19.98 -20.32
CA ASP A 799 -4.66 19.87 -18.94
C ASP A 799 -5.41 21.14 -18.52
N PHE A 800 -4.91 22.33 -18.93
CA PHE A 800 -5.63 23.60 -18.74
C PHE A 800 -6.94 23.63 -19.53
N ALA A 801 -6.96 23.07 -20.74
CA ALA A 801 -8.18 22.92 -21.52
C ALA A 801 -9.21 22.01 -20.81
N PHE A 802 -8.76 20.88 -20.25
CA PHE A 802 -9.60 19.98 -19.46
C PHE A 802 -10.16 20.66 -18.21
N MET A 803 -9.32 21.40 -17.48
CA MET A 803 -9.72 22.14 -16.29
C MET A 803 -10.83 23.15 -16.61
N ALA A 804 -10.62 23.99 -17.63
CA ALA A 804 -11.61 24.98 -18.08
C ALA A 804 -12.93 24.31 -18.53
N ALA A 805 -12.84 23.24 -19.32
CA ALA A 805 -14.01 22.49 -19.80
C ALA A 805 -14.82 21.81 -18.69
N ASN A 806 -14.20 21.57 -17.53
CA ASN A 806 -14.84 20.99 -16.37
C ASN A 806 -15.15 22.02 -15.27
N GLY A 807 -15.13 23.32 -15.58
CA GLY A 807 -15.64 24.38 -14.69
C GLY A 807 -14.65 24.89 -13.64
N LEU A 808 -13.40 24.45 -13.68
CA LEU A 808 -12.32 25.08 -12.94
C LEU A 808 -11.97 26.44 -13.57
N ASN A 809 -11.73 27.43 -12.73
CA ASN A 809 -11.39 28.79 -13.16
C ASN A 809 -10.04 29.27 -12.61
N ALA A 810 -9.37 28.47 -11.79
CA ALA A 810 -8.03 28.77 -11.31
C ALA A 810 -7.20 27.48 -11.17
N VAL A 811 -5.88 27.64 -11.11
CA VAL A 811 -4.92 26.62 -10.70
C VAL A 811 -4.03 27.18 -9.60
N ARG A 812 -3.66 26.33 -8.65
CA ARG A 812 -2.61 26.61 -7.65
C ARG A 812 -1.37 25.83 -8.03
N ILE A 813 -0.25 26.52 -8.21
CA ILE A 813 1.00 25.95 -8.73
C ILE A 813 2.06 26.02 -7.62
N PRO A 814 2.34 24.89 -6.95
CA PRO A 814 3.45 24.76 -6.02
C PRO A 814 4.78 25.09 -6.71
N VAL A 815 5.60 25.94 -6.09
CA VAL A 815 6.96 26.24 -6.51
C VAL A 815 7.93 26.18 -5.34
N GLY A 816 9.15 25.71 -5.59
CA GLY A 816 10.24 25.76 -4.62
C GLY A 816 11.09 26.99 -4.76
N TRP A 817 11.71 27.43 -3.66
CA TRP A 817 12.55 28.63 -3.61
C TRP A 817 13.68 28.67 -4.66
N TRP A 818 14.18 27.50 -5.07
CA TRP A 818 15.23 27.35 -6.08
C TRP A 818 14.85 27.94 -7.44
N ILE A 819 13.55 28.05 -7.75
CA ILE A 819 13.05 28.63 -9.00
C ILE A 819 13.53 30.07 -9.22
N ALA A 820 13.80 30.83 -8.15
CA ALA A 820 14.28 32.21 -8.25
C ALA A 820 15.74 32.31 -8.73
N SER A 821 16.47 31.19 -8.74
CA SER A 821 17.85 31.10 -9.19
C SER A 821 18.00 30.42 -10.55
N ASP A 822 16.89 30.15 -11.25
CA ASP A 822 16.94 29.57 -12.60
C ASP A 822 17.72 30.45 -13.59
N PRO A 823 18.49 29.84 -14.53
CA PRO A 823 18.61 28.41 -14.80
C PRO A 823 19.67 27.67 -13.96
N ASN A 824 20.28 28.32 -12.97
CA ASN A 824 21.39 27.77 -12.18
C ASN A 824 21.07 27.77 -10.68
N PRO A 825 20.07 26.99 -10.23
CA PRO A 825 19.75 26.91 -8.82
C PRO A 825 20.88 26.30 -7.98
N PRO A 826 20.92 26.57 -6.67
CA PRO A 826 21.86 25.90 -5.77
C PRO A 826 21.67 24.39 -5.76
N ALA A 827 22.79 23.65 -5.69
CA ALA A 827 22.77 22.20 -5.61
C ALA A 827 21.98 21.70 -4.37
N PRO A 828 21.28 20.55 -4.46
CA PRO A 828 21.27 19.63 -5.59
C PRO A 828 20.26 20.00 -6.69
N PHE A 829 19.40 21.00 -6.50
CA PHE A 829 18.35 21.36 -7.45
C PHE A 829 18.90 21.70 -8.85
N VAL A 830 18.05 21.51 -9.86
CA VAL A 830 18.38 21.72 -11.28
C VAL A 830 17.43 22.73 -11.90
N GLY A 831 17.89 23.44 -12.94
CA GLY A 831 17.12 24.53 -13.55
C GLY A 831 16.16 24.08 -14.66
N GLY A 832 15.06 24.84 -14.83
CA GLY A 832 14.08 24.64 -15.91
C GLY A 832 12.62 24.84 -15.47
N SER A 833 12.35 24.79 -14.16
CA SER A 833 11.00 24.95 -13.60
C SER A 833 10.43 26.35 -13.84
N LEU A 834 11.26 27.41 -13.93
CA LEU A 834 10.80 28.77 -14.24
C LEU A 834 10.20 28.87 -15.66
N GLN A 835 10.83 28.21 -16.64
CA GLN A 835 10.31 28.17 -18.00
C GLN A 835 8.98 27.39 -18.08
N ALA A 836 8.83 26.33 -17.29
CA ALA A 836 7.59 25.59 -17.18
C ALA A 836 6.47 26.44 -16.54
N LEU A 837 6.79 27.26 -15.53
CA LEU A 837 5.84 28.22 -14.96
C LEU A 837 5.42 29.30 -15.97
N ASP A 838 6.35 29.82 -16.79
CA ASP A 838 6.02 30.76 -17.87
C ASP A 838 5.03 30.17 -18.89
N ASN A 839 5.22 28.90 -19.23
CA ASN A 839 4.31 28.16 -20.10
C ASN A 839 2.93 28.02 -19.44
N ALA A 840 2.87 27.71 -18.13
CA ALA A 840 1.63 27.64 -17.36
C ALA A 840 0.84 28.95 -17.45
N PHE A 841 1.50 30.10 -17.25
CA PHE A 841 0.86 31.42 -17.39
C PHE A 841 0.30 31.65 -18.80
N THR A 842 1.01 31.18 -19.83
CA THR A 842 0.58 31.29 -21.23
C THR A 842 -0.66 30.44 -21.52
N TRP A 843 -0.69 29.20 -21.05
CA TRP A 843 -1.84 28.31 -21.17
C TRP A 843 -3.04 28.85 -20.37
N ALA A 844 -2.80 29.34 -19.16
CA ALA A 844 -3.81 29.92 -18.30
C ALA A 844 -4.51 31.13 -18.95
N GLU A 845 -3.77 32.03 -19.60
CA GLU A 845 -4.34 33.18 -20.33
C GLU A 845 -5.22 32.72 -21.52
N ARG A 846 -4.81 31.69 -22.26
CA ARG A 846 -5.59 31.15 -23.40
C ARG A 846 -6.89 30.47 -22.95
N HIS A 847 -6.90 29.88 -21.76
CA HIS A 847 -8.04 29.16 -21.22
C HIS A 847 -8.83 29.95 -20.17
N ASN A 848 -8.51 31.24 -19.97
CA ASN A 848 -9.13 32.10 -18.97
C ASN A 848 -9.12 31.51 -17.54
N ILE A 849 -7.98 30.92 -17.18
CA ILE A 849 -7.71 30.35 -15.86
C ILE A 849 -6.82 31.32 -15.08
N GLY A 850 -7.13 31.57 -13.81
CA GLY A 850 -6.28 32.31 -12.89
C GLY A 850 -5.16 31.44 -12.33
N VAL A 851 -3.97 32.00 -12.13
CA VAL A 851 -2.82 31.31 -11.52
C VAL A 851 -2.58 31.85 -10.12
N ILE A 852 -2.57 30.94 -9.15
CA ILE A 852 -2.01 31.16 -7.81
C ILE A 852 -0.61 30.58 -7.83
N ILE A 853 0.40 31.44 -7.65
CA ILE A 853 1.77 30.98 -7.41
C ILE A 853 1.86 30.67 -5.93
N ASP A 854 2.22 29.44 -5.58
CA ASP A 854 2.30 29.00 -4.20
C ASP A 854 3.73 28.62 -3.81
N LEU A 855 4.34 29.40 -2.90
CA LEU A 855 5.66 29.06 -2.37
C LEU A 855 5.55 27.87 -1.42
N HIS A 856 5.70 26.69 -2.01
CA HIS A 856 5.43 25.41 -1.38
C HIS A 856 6.65 24.86 -0.63
N ALA A 857 7.86 25.26 -1.03
CA ALA A 857 9.10 24.93 -0.35
C ALA A 857 9.94 26.18 -0.11
N ALA A 858 10.10 26.57 1.15
CA ALA A 858 10.93 27.71 1.55
C ALA A 858 12.36 27.28 1.93
N PRO A 859 13.36 28.19 1.85
CA PRO A 859 14.73 27.88 2.25
C PRO A 859 14.79 27.38 3.71
N GLY A 860 15.34 26.19 3.93
CA GLY A 860 15.43 25.59 5.26
C GLY A 860 14.21 24.78 5.71
N GLY A 861 13.14 24.71 4.91
CA GLY A 861 11.96 23.86 5.15
C GLY A 861 11.07 24.34 6.30
N GLN A 862 9.82 24.70 5.97
CA GLN A 862 8.82 25.13 6.95
C GLN A 862 8.09 23.98 7.66
N ASN A 863 8.30 22.75 7.18
CA ASN A 863 7.77 21.50 7.73
C ASN A 863 8.72 20.31 7.39
N PRO A 864 8.52 19.10 7.94
CA PRO A 864 9.44 17.96 7.76
C PRO A 864 9.42 17.29 6.39
N TRP A 865 8.42 17.56 5.56
CA TRP A 865 8.05 16.65 4.49
C TRP A 865 8.72 17.00 3.18
N GLU A 866 8.70 16.04 2.26
CA GLU A 866 9.36 16.11 0.96
C GLU A 866 8.89 17.28 0.10
N HIS A 867 7.61 17.65 0.18
CA HIS A 867 7.03 18.77 -0.56
C HIS A 867 7.56 20.13 -0.07
N GLY A 868 8.10 20.21 1.15
CA GLY A 868 8.82 21.37 1.67
C GLY A 868 10.27 21.50 1.17
N GLY A 869 10.71 20.63 0.24
CA GLY A 869 12.08 20.57 -0.24
C GLY A 869 13.08 20.07 0.81
N SER A 870 12.59 19.31 1.80
CA SER A 870 13.40 18.86 2.92
C SER A 870 14.45 17.83 2.50
N ARG A 871 15.69 18.02 2.96
CA ARG A 871 16.78 17.07 2.78
C ARG A 871 16.59 15.81 3.63
N ASP A 872 16.31 15.98 4.91
CA ASP A 872 16.33 14.91 5.92
C ASP A 872 15.23 15.02 6.97
N GLY A 873 14.22 15.85 6.70
CA GLY A 873 13.14 16.17 7.63
C GLY A 873 13.57 17.09 8.77
N SER A 874 14.74 17.75 8.67
CA SER A 874 15.05 18.88 9.54
C SER A 874 14.31 20.13 9.07
N GLN A 875 13.87 20.94 10.03
CA GLN A 875 13.22 22.22 9.80
C GLN A 875 14.06 23.32 10.44
N THR A 876 14.50 24.26 9.62
CA THR A 876 15.34 25.38 10.03
C THR A 876 14.76 26.72 9.62
N TRP A 877 13.65 26.72 8.86
CA TRP A 877 13.00 27.95 8.44
C TRP A 877 12.55 28.79 9.63
N GLY A 878 12.90 30.07 9.61
CA GLY A 878 12.55 31.06 10.63
C GLY A 878 13.22 32.40 10.31
N ASP A 879 13.43 33.24 11.33
CA ASP A 879 14.03 34.58 11.19
C ASP A 879 15.28 34.64 10.28
N PRO A 880 16.24 33.70 10.35
CA PRO A 880 17.41 33.73 9.47
C PRO A 880 17.08 33.57 7.98
N ASN A 881 15.99 32.89 7.65
CA ASN A 881 15.60 32.58 6.26
C ASN A 881 14.55 33.56 5.70
N ILE A 882 13.98 34.45 6.52
CA ILE A 882 12.92 35.38 6.10
C ILE A 882 13.39 36.24 4.93
N ALA A 883 14.58 36.82 5.01
CA ALA A 883 15.08 37.73 3.97
C ALA A 883 15.20 37.03 2.61
N GLU A 884 15.74 35.81 2.59
CA GLU A 884 15.85 34.99 1.38
C GLU A 884 14.48 34.58 0.85
N THR A 885 13.57 34.16 1.74
CA THR A 885 12.20 33.78 1.37
C THR A 885 11.45 34.97 0.75
N VAL A 886 11.61 36.19 1.29
CA VAL A 886 11.01 37.42 0.74
C VAL A 886 11.60 37.77 -0.63
N GLN A 887 12.89 37.50 -0.88
CA GLN A 887 13.51 37.72 -2.20
C GLN A 887 12.89 36.83 -3.28
N VAL A 888 12.56 35.58 -2.94
CA VAL A 888 11.84 34.67 -3.85
C VAL A 888 10.46 35.24 -4.21
N ILE A 889 9.71 35.73 -3.21
CA ILE A 889 8.41 36.37 -3.43
C ILE A 889 8.53 37.65 -4.27
N ASP A 890 9.51 38.52 -4.00
CA ASP A 890 9.77 39.74 -4.80
C ASP A 890 10.06 39.38 -6.26
N PHE A 891 10.88 38.35 -6.50
CA PHE A 891 11.21 37.86 -7.84
C PHE A 891 9.96 37.35 -8.59
N LEU A 892 9.19 36.45 -7.98
CA LEU A 892 7.98 35.88 -8.60
C LEU A 892 6.94 36.98 -8.87
N ALA A 893 6.70 37.87 -7.90
CA ALA A 893 5.78 38.99 -8.07
C ALA A 893 6.24 39.94 -9.19
N ALA A 894 7.53 40.29 -9.25
CA ALA A 894 8.08 41.15 -10.30
C ALA A 894 7.90 40.55 -11.70
N ARG A 895 8.17 39.25 -11.85
CA ARG A 895 8.09 38.55 -13.13
C ARG A 895 6.66 38.48 -13.66
N TYR A 896 5.70 38.12 -12.81
CA TYR A 896 4.34 37.78 -13.23
C TYR A 896 3.32 38.92 -13.06
N ALA A 897 3.67 40.04 -12.40
CA ALA A 897 2.74 41.15 -12.12
C ALA A 897 1.99 41.70 -13.36
N ARG A 898 2.59 41.59 -14.56
CA ARG A 898 1.98 42.06 -15.81
C ARG A 898 1.18 40.99 -16.57
N ARG A 899 1.20 39.74 -16.12
CA ARG A 899 0.46 38.63 -16.74
C ARG A 899 -0.99 38.70 -16.30
N SER A 900 -1.92 38.67 -17.24
CA SER A 900 -3.34 38.84 -16.93
C SER A 900 -3.94 37.64 -16.20
N SER A 901 -3.26 36.50 -16.19
CA SER A 901 -3.67 35.34 -15.40
C SER A 901 -3.15 35.34 -13.96
N LEU A 902 -2.27 36.27 -13.53
CA LEU A 902 -1.83 36.32 -12.13
C LEU A 902 -3.01 36.69 -11.21
N LEU A 903 -3.52 35.70 -10.49
CA LEU A 903 -4.62 35.86 -9.56
C LEU A 903 -4.12 36.17 -8.14
N ALA A 904 -3.20 35.36 -7.64
CA ALA A 904 -2.67 35.47 -6.29
C ALA A 904 -1.24 34.97 -6.16
N VAL A 905 -0.58 35.40 -5.08
CA VAL A 905 0.69 34.85 -4.62
C VAL A 905 0.48 34.38 -3.18
N GLU A 906 0.66 33.09 -2.96
CA GLU A 906 0.70 32.50 -1.63
C GLU A 906 2.11 32.53 -1.08
N LEU A 907 2.25 33.11 0.11
CA LEU A 907 3.54 33.44 0.67
C LEU A 907 4.26 32.21 1.23
N LEU A 908 3.54 31.23 1.76
CA LEU A 908 4.13 30.02 2.33
C LEU A 908 3.05 28.95 2.53
N ASN A 909 3.30 27.75 2.03
CA ASN A 909 2.44 26.59 2.26
C ASN A 909 2.74 25.92 3.63
N GLU A 910 1.70 25.64 4.42
CA GLU A 910 1.76 24.70 5.55
C GLU A 910 2.93 24.86 6.55
N PRO A 911 3.19 26.04 7.13
CA PRO A 911 4.15 26.17 8.21
C PRO A 911 3.74 25.34 9.42
N LEU A 912 4.63 24.51 9.99
CA LEU A 912 4.29 23.66 11.13
C LEU A 912 4.36 24.45 12.46
N LYS A 913 3.29 24.45 13.26
CA LYS A 913 3.20 25.22 14.52
C LYS A 913 4.36 25.01 15.49
N ASP A 914 4.81 23.76 15.63
CA ASP A 914 5.85 23.39 16.60
C ASP A 914 7.25 23.87 16.21
N VAL A 915 7.43 24.26 14.94
CA VAL A 915 8.71 24.77 14.40
C VAL A 915 8.62 26.27 14.16
N VAL A 916 7.53 26.70 13.53
CA VAL A 916 7.34 28.07 13.06
C VAL A 916 6.57 28.88 14.10
N SER A 917 7.29 29.79 14.78
CA SER A 917 6.65 30.72 15.71
C SER A 917 5.75 31.71 14.96
N LEU A 918 4.58 32.00 15.55
CA LEU A 918 3.59 32.90 14.95
C LEU A 918 4.16 34.31 14.71
N ASP A 919 5.05 34.79 15.58
CA ASP A 919 5.67 36.10 15.44
C ASP A 919 6.66 36.19 14.27
N SER A 920 7.44 35.13 14.03
CA SER A 920 8.32 35.05 12.86
C SER A 920 7.49 34.96 11.58
N LEU A 921 6.41 34.17 11.61
CA LEU A 921 5.49 34.05 10.48
C LEU A 921 4.81 35.39 10.15
N LYS A 922 4.30 36.13 11.14
CA LYS A 922 3.70 37.46 10.95
C LYS A 922 4.71 38.47 10.39
N ARG A 923 5.96 38.45 10.88
CA ARG A 923 7.05 39.29 10.33
C ARG A 923 7.35 38.95 8.87
N TYR A 924 7.38 37.66 8.53
CA TYR A 924 7.55 37.20 7.15
C TYR A 924 6.37 37.65 6.28
N TYR A 925 5.13 37.39 6.69
CA TYR A 925 3.93 37.75 5.93
C TYR A 925 3.80 39.25 5.69
N GLN A 926 4.16 40.09 6.66
CA GLN A 926 4.22 41.54 6.46
C GLN A 926 5.24 41.92 5.36
N GLN A 927 6.43 41.31 5.36
CA GLN A 927 7.48 41.60 4.38
C GLN A 927 7.14 41.04 2.99
N GLY A 928 6.63 39.80 2.92
CA GLY A 928 6.15 39.17 1.69
C GLY A 928 4.98 39.94 1.07
N TYR A 929 4.02 40.41 1.88
CA TYR A 929 2.95 41.29 1.43
C TYR A 929 3.50 42.56 0.78
N ASN A 930 4.47 43.22 1.43
CA ASN A 930 5.09 44.43 0.89
C ASN A 930 5.84 44.14 -0.43
N ALA A 931 6.51 42.99 -0.53
CA ALA A 931 7.19 42.55 -1.75
C ALA A 931 6.19 42.35 -2.91
N VAL A 932 5.04 41.70 -2.69
CA VAL A 932 4.00 41.59 -3.72
C VAL A 932 3.44 42.96 -4.09
N ARG A 933 3.13 43.81 -3.10
CA ARG A 933 2.52 45.14 -3.33
C ARG A 933 3.44 46.13 -4.05
N LYS A 934 4.75 45.95 -3.97
CA LYS A 934 5.73 46.69 -4.76
C LYS A 934 5.52 46.52 -6.26
N HIS A 935 5.03 45.36 -6.72
CA HIS A 935 4.89 45.03 -8.14
C HIS A 935 3.43 44.93 -8.61
N SER A 936 2.50 44.50 -7.74
CA SER A 936 1.09 44.27 -8.10
C SER A 936 0.10 44.85 -7.07
N PRO A 937 -0.71 45.86 -7.46
CA PRO A 937 -1.80 46.36 -6.63
C PRO A 937 -3.05 45.47 -6.69
N THR A 938 -3.13 44.53 -7.64
CA THR A 938 -4.35 43.76 -7.93
C THR A 938 -4.28 42.31 -7.48
N ALA A 939 -3.10 41.67 -7.48
CA ALA A 939 -2.95 40.28 -7.04
C ALA A 939 -3.35 40.11 -5.58
N TYR A 940 -4.07 39.02 -5.27
CA TYR A 940 -4.32 38.65 -3.88
C TYR A 940 -3.04 38.11 -3.25
N VAL A 941 -2.87 38.33 -1.94
CA VAL A 941 -1.75 37.79 -1.16
C VAL A 941 -2.31 36.78 -0.18
N ILE A 942 -1.98 35.51 -0.36
CA ILE A 942 -2.49 34.41 0.47
C ILE A 942 -1.50 34.13 1.61
N MET A 943 -2.04 34.01 2.82
CA MET A 943 -1.31 33.72 4.06
C MET A 943 -1.88 32.44 4.66
N SER A 944 -1.11 31.35 4.62
CA SER A 944 -1.51 30.08 5.22
C SER A 944 -1.47 30.15 6.75
N ASN A 945 -2.49 29.60 7.39
CA ASN A 945 -2.42 29.23 8.81
C ASN A 945 -1.35 28.15 9.02
N ARG A 946 -0.87 28.03 10.26
CA ARG A 946 0.04 26.94 10.61
C ARG A 946 -0.71 25.62 10.74
N ILE A 947 -0.08 24.52 10.34
CA ILE A 947 -0.57 23.18 10.66
C ILE A 947 -0.64 23.04 12.19
N ALA A 948 -1.78 22.54 12.68
CA ALA A 948 -2.14 22.48 14.11
C ALA A 948 -2.23 23.83 14.83
N GLY A 949 -2.17 24.94 14.08
CA GLY A 949 -2.48 26.30 14.54
C GLY A 949 -3.98 26.48 14.81
N ASP A 950 -4.31 27.58 15.49
CA ASP A 950 -5.71 27.95 15.68
C ASP A 950 -6.26 28.58 14.39
N TRP A 951 -7.52 28.28 14.05
CA TRP A 951 -8.14 28.66 12.76
C TRP A 951 -8.22 30.17 12.53
N ASP A 952 -8.25 30.96 13.59
CA ASP A 952 -8.37 32.41 13.56
C ASP A 952 -7.06 33.15 13.92
N GLU A 953 -5.92 32.44 14.07
CA GLU A 953 -4.66 33.00 14.60
C GLU A 953 -4.07 34.16 13.77
N LEU A 954 -4.49 34.26 12.50
CA LEU A 954 -4.07 35.29 11.54
C LEU A 954 -5.16 36.31 11.19
N VAL A 955 -6.41 36.17 11.66
CA VAL A 955 -7.54 37.03 11.26
C VAL A 955 -7.26 38.50 11.55
N ASP A 956 -6.91 38.82 12.81
CA ASP A 956 -6.64 40.20 13.21
C ASP A 956 -5.37 40.76 12.57
N PHE A 957 -4.38 39.91 12.34
CA PHE A 957 -3.14 40.29 11.66
C PHE A 957 -3.39 40.64 10.20
N ALA A 958 -4.17 39.84 9.49
CA ALA A 958 -4.36 39.98 8.05
C ALA A 958 -5.37 41.08 7.68
N LYS A 959 -6.28 41.43 8.60
CA LYS A 959 -7.36 42.42 8.41
C LYS A 959 -6.93 43.82 7.91
N PRO A 960 -5.82 44.43 8.37
CA PRO A 960 -5.42 45.76 7.93
C PRO A 960 -4.87 45.80 6.51
N PHE A 961 -4.53 44.64 5.93
CA PHE A 961 -3.95 44.56 4.60
C PHE A 961 -5.01 44.44 3.52
N SER A 962 -4.86 45.20 2.44
CA SER A 962 -5.76 45.09 1.29
C SER A 962 -5.49 43.83 0.47
N ARG A 963 -6.55 43.16 0.04
CA ARG A 963 -6.50 41.96 -0.83
C ARG A 963 -5.63 40.84 -0.25
N THR A 964 -5.65 40.65 1.06
CA THR A 964 -5.13 39.44 1.70
C THR A 964 -6.18 38.34 1.70
N VAL A 965 -5.73 37.10 1.81
CA VAL A 965 -6.57 35.91 1.90
C VAL A 965 -5.96 35.01 2.96
N LEU A 966 -6.81 34.40 3.80
CA LEU A 966 -6.38 33.40 4.77
C LEU A 966 -6.61 32.00 4.20
N ASP A 967 -5.60 31.16 4.28
CA ASP A 967 -5.66 29.78 3.79
C ASP A 967 -5.61 28.77 4.93
N GLY A 968 -6.39 27.70 4.77
CA GLY A 968 -6.42 26.55 5.65
C GLY A 968 -6.60 25.25 4.87
N HIS A 969 -5.95 24.19 5.33
CA HIS A 969 -5.90 22.89 4.65
C HIS A 969 -6.62 21.81 5.46
N HIS A 970 -7.37 20.96 4.76
CA HIS A 970 -8.27 20.00 5.37
C HIS A 970 -8.19 18.61 4.71
N TYR A 971 -7.56 17.70 5.43
CA TYR A 971 -7.40 16.31 5.01
C TYR A 971 -8.12 15.38 5.99
N LEU A 972 -9.29 14.84 5.63
CA LEU A 972 -10.01 13.88 6.46
C LEU A 972 -9.18 12.63 6.77
N VAL A 973 -8.41 12.17 5.78
CA VAL A 973 -7.52 11.01 5.92
C VAL A 973 -6.45 11.19 7.00
N PHE A 974 -6.05 12.42 7.35
CA PHE A 974 -5.05 12.67 8.38
C PHE A 974 -5.64 12.99 9.74
N GLU A 975 -6.97 13.07 9.89
CA GLU A 975 -7.62 13.36 11.16
C GLU A 975 -7.67 12.10 12.05
N PRO A 976 -6.92 12.04 13.17
CA PRO A 976 -6.87 10.86 14.02
C PRO A 976 -8.23 10.52 14.65
N LYS A 977 -9.10 11.52 14.89
CA LYS A 977 -10.46 11.28 15.40
C LYS A 977 -11.31 10.42 14.45
N LEU A 978 -10.95 10.36 13.17
CA LEU A 978 -11.68 9.64 12.14
C LEU A 978 -11.15 8.23 11.88
N ASP A 979 -10.08 7.77 12.55
CA ASP A 979 -9.44 6.46 12.33
C ASP A 979 -10.39 5.26 12.43
N LYS A 980 -11.44 5.37 13.26
CA LYS A 980 -12.44 4.32 13.50
C LYS A 980 -13.85 4.75 13.12
N SER A 981 -13.95 5.81 12.31
CA SER A 981 -15.23 6.41 11.95
C SER A 981 -15.87 5.71 10.74
N ASN A 982 -17.20 5.72 10.69
CA ASN A 982 -17.97 5.28 9.53
C ASN A 982 -18.24 6.43 8.55
N VAL A 983 -18.85 6.12 7.40
CA VAL A 983 -19.22 7.10 6.36
C VAL A 983 -19.94 8.32 6.93
N GLN A 984 -20.98 8.11 7.74
CA GLN A 984 -21.81 9.21 8.25
C GLN A 984 -21.04 10.07 9.26
N GLN A 985 -20.19 9.48 10.09
CA GLN A 985 -19.36 10.21 11.05
C GLN A 985 -18.35 11.13 10.35
N ASN A 986 -17.76 10.71 9.23
CA ASN A 986 -16.91 11.58 8.41
C ASN A 986 -17.71 12.74 7.81
N ILE A 987 -18.89 12.47 7.25
CA ILE A 987 -19.78 13.50 6.67
C ILE A 987 -20.23 14.49 7.76
N ASP A 988 -20.55 14.01 8.94
CA ASP A 988 -20.93 14.84 10.09
C ASP A 988 -19.76 15.71 10.55
N PHE A 989 -18.55 15.16 10.59
CA PHE A 989 -17.34 15.90 10.94
C PHE A 989 -17.11 17.07 9.98
N VAL A 990 -17.27 16.84 8.67
CA VAL A 990 -17.23 17.89 7.64
C VAL A 990 -18.29 18.96 7.90
N ASN A 991 -19.55 18.55 8.08
CA ASN A 991 -20.67 19.49 8.21
C ASN A 991 -20.71 20.24 9.53
N LYS A 992 -20.04 19.75 10.58
CA LYS A 992 -20.07 20.32 11.94
C LYS A 992 -18.72 20.93 12.30
N GLU A 993 -17.67 20.12 12.44
CA GLU A 993 -16.37 20.59 12.94
C GLU A 993 -15.65 21.44 11.89
N ILE A 994 -15.48 20.94 10.67
CA ILE A 994 -14.82 21.71 9.60
C ILE A 994 -15.62 22.97 9.26
N ALA A 995 -16.95 22.86 9.11
CA ALA A 995 -17.79 24.02 8.86
C ALA A 995 -17.73 25.06 9.99
N GLY A 996 -17.67 24.61 11.25
CA GLY A 996 -17.50 25.47 12.42
C GLY A 996 -16.15 26.19 12.39
N ASN A 997 -15.06 25.46 12.17
CA ASN A 997 -13.71 26.01 12.05
C ASN A 997 -13.57 27.02 10.91
N LEU A 998 -14.12 26.72 9.72
CA LEU A 998 -14.12 27.67 8.61
C LEU A 998 -14.90 28.96 8.94
N SER A 999 -15.94 28.87 9.77
CA SER A 999 -16.73 30.03 10.21
C SER A 999 -16.00 30.91 11.24
N THR A 1000 -15.04 30.36 12.00
CA THR A 1000 -14.23 31.19 12.91
C THR A 1000 -13.27 32.08 12.13
N MET A 1001 -12.68 31.54 11.06
CA MET A 1001 -11.79 32.26 10.15
C MET A 1001 -12.54 33.26 9.25
N THR A 1002 -13.76 32.92 8.81
CA THR A 1002 -14.56 33.74 7.87
C THR A 1002 -15.39 34.80 8.62
N LYS A 1003 -14.83 36.01 8.81
CA LYS A 1003 -15.52 37.15 9.45
C LYS A 1003 -16.10 38.13 8.42
N PRO A 1004 -17.25 38.80 8.67
CA PRO A 1004 -17.85 39.77 7.75
C PRO A 1004 -16.93 40.91 7.29
N ASP A 1005 -16.10 41.42 8.20
CA ASP A 1005 -15.09 42.47 7.93
C ASP A 1005 -13.65 41.91 7.94
N GLY A 1006 -13.52 40.59 7.75
CA GLY A 1006 -12.24 39.90 7.70
C GLY A 1006 -11.69 39.72 6.28
N PRO A 1007 -10.43 39.29 6.15
CA PRO A 1007 -9.90 38.85 4.85
C PRO A 1007 -10.74 37.70 4.28
N PRO A 1008 -10.85 37.59 2.95
CA PRO A 1008 -11.40 36.40 2.30
C PRO A 1008 -10.72 35.10 2.76
N THR A 1009 -11.46 34.00 2.76
CA THR A 1009 -10.99 32.68 3.20
C THR A 1009 -10.86 31.70 2.05
N PHE A 1010 -9.81 30.89 2.08
CA PHE A 1010 -9.45 29.89 1.08
C PHE A 1010 -9.30 28.53 1.77
N VAL A 1011 -9.83 27.48 1.13
CA VAL A 1011 -9.51 26.09 1.47
C VAL A 1011 -8.53 25.58 0.41
N GLY A 1012 -7.24 25.81 0.64
CA GLY A 1012 -6.20 25.65 -0.38
C GLY A 1012 -5.86 24.22 -0.73
N GLU A 1013 -6.17 23.27 0.16
CA GLU A 1013 -5.92 21.86 -0.07
C GLU A 1013 -6.97 20.99 0.61
N TRP A 1014 -7.54 20.07 -0.16
CA TRP A 1014 -8.40 18.99 0.30
C TRP A 1014 -8.45 17.84 -0.71
N VAL A 1015 -8.76 16.64 -0.23
CA VAL A 1015 -8.98 15.42 -1.03
C VAL A 1015 -10.30 14.77 -0.66
N ALA A 1016 -10.87 13.97 -1.55
CA ALA A 1016 -11.98 13.07 -1.23
C ALA A 1016 -11.51 11.71 -0.67
N GLU A 1017 -10.31 11.65 -0.08
CA GLU A 1017 -9.77 10.46 0.57
C GLU A 1017 -10.03 10.47 2.08
N TRP A 1018 -10.31 9.28 2.62
CA TRP A 1018 -10.62 9.03 4.02
C TRP A 1018 -10.29 7.59 4.41
N LYS A 1019 -10.35 7.26 5.71
CA LYS A 1019 -9.92 5.96 6.24
C LYS A 1019 -11.01 4.87 6.25
N VAL A 1020 -12.20 5.15 5.72
CA VAL A 1020 -13.34 4.20 5.73
C VAL A 1020 -13.07 3.04 4.77
N LYS A 1021 -12.94 1.82 5.30
CA LYS A 1021 -12.73 0.60 4.50
C LYS A 1021 -14.04 0.11 3.87
N GLY A 1022 -13.96 -0.34 2.61
CA GLY A 1022 -15.11 -0.92 1.90
C GLY A 1022 -16.20 0.06 1.49
N ALA A 1023 -15.93 1.37 1.52
CA ALA A 1023 -16.89 2.39 1.10
C ALA A 1023 -17.26 2.27 -0.39
N SER A 1024 -18.55 2.40 -0.70
CA SER A 1024 -19.06 2.39 -2.07
C SER A 1024 -18.70 3.68 -2.82
N LYS A 1025 -18.84 3.66 -4.15
CA LYS A 1025 -18.71 4.88 -4.97
C LYS A 1025 -19.66 5.97 -4.48
N GLU A 1026 -20.89 5.60 -4.16
CA GLU A 1026 -21.93 6.49 -3.65
C GLU A 1026 -21.52 7.11 -2.31
N ASP A 1027 -20.84 6.37 -1.44
CA ASP A 1027 -20.33 6.91 -0.17
C ASP A 1027 -19.23 7.96 -0.39
N PHE A 1028 -18.29 7.68 -1.29
CA PHE A 1028 -17.28 8.67 -1.69
C PHE A 1028 -17.92 9.92 -2.30
N GLN A 1029 -18.93 9.75 -3.18
CA GLN A 1029 -19.69 10.88 -3.73
C GLN A 1029 -20.38 11.69 -2.64
N ARG A 1030 -21.05 11.04 -1.69
CA ARG A 1030 -21.73 11.70 -0.57
C ARG A 1030 -20.76 12.52 0.28
N CYS A 1031 -19.59 11.96 0.59
CA CYS A 1031 -18.57 12.68 1.34
C CYS A 1031 -17.94 13.83 0.55
N ALA A 1032 -17.53 13.60 -0.70
CA ALA A 1032 -16.99 14.64 -1.56
C ALA A 1032 -17.99 15.80 -1.76
N ASN A 1033 -19.28 15.48 -1.90
CA ASN A 1033 -20.34 16.49 -1.99
C ASN A 1033 -20.50 17.28 -0.69
N ALA A 1034 -20.42 16.63 0.48
CA ALA A 1034 -20.45 17.33 1.77
C ALA A 1034 -19.25 18.28 1.93
N GLN A 1035 -18.05 17.81 1.57
CA GLN A 1035 -16.83 18.62 1.54
C GLN A 1035 -16.98 19.84 0.63
N MET A 1036 -17.37 19.63 -0.63
CA MET A 1036 -17.61 20.74 -1.57
C MET A 1036 -18.68 21.72 -1.07
N ALA A 1037 -19.75 21.24 -0.44
CA ALA A 1037 -20.82 22.11 0.10
C ALA A 1037 -20.32 23.00 1.24
N VAL A 1038 -19.40 22.50 2.07
CA VAL A 1038 -18.76 23.28 3.14
C VAL A 1038 -17.69 24.22 2.58
N TYR A 1039 -16.79 23.72 1.73
CA TYR A 1039 -15.67 24.50 1.20
C TYR A 1039 -16.10 25.62 0.25
N ARG A 1040 -17.27 25.51 -0.41
CA ARG A 1040 -17.88 26.62 -1.16
C ARG A 1040 -18.26 27.84 -0.30
N LYS A 1041 -18.29 27.71 1.03
CA LYS A 1041 -18.52 28.83 1.95
C LYS A 1041 -17.26 29.68 2.16
N ALA A 1042 -16.08 29.17 1.79
CA ALA A 1042 -14.85 29.94 1.79
C ALA A 1042 -14.96 31.07 0.75
N THR A 1043 -14.78 32.32 1.18
CA THR A 1043 -15.17 33.50 0.39
C THR A 1043 -14.20 33.82 -0.75
N PHE A 1044 -12.97 33.31 -0.70
CA PHE A 1044 -12.03 33.34 -1.81
C PHE A 1044 -12.21 32.12 -2.73
N GLY A 1045 -12.47 30.93 -2.17
CA GLY A 1045 -12.72 29.70 -2.92
C GLY A 1045 -12.04 28.48 -2.31
N TRP A 1046 -11.75 27.47 -3.14
CA TRP A 1046 -11.07 26.24 -2.72
C TRP A 1046 -10.19 25.65 -3.83
N ALA A 1047 -9.21 24.82 -3.45
CA ALA A 1047 -8.38 24.04 -4.37
C ALA A 1047 -8.27 22.56 -3.95
N TYR A 1048 -8.55 21.66 -4.90
CA TYR A 1048 -8.42 20.20 -4.69
C TYR A 1048 -6.96 19.78 -4.79
N TRP A 1049 -6.46 18.98 -3.86
CA TRP A 1049 -5.15 18.34 -3.95
C TRP A 1049 -5.32 16.92 -4.48
N SER A 1050 -4.81 16.54 -5.65
CA SER A 1050 -4.14 17.29 -6.70
C SER A 1050 -4.75 16.94 -8.07
N TYR A 1051 -4.31 17.58 -9.15
CA TYR A 1051 -4.84 17.29 -10.49
C TYR A 1051 -4.58 15.84 -10.93
N LYS A 1052 -3.32 15.38 -10.77
CA LYS A 1052 -2.82 14.04 -11.11
C LYS A 1052 -2.11 13.43 -9.90
N HIS A 1053 -2.44 12.18 -9.56
CA HIS A 1053 -1.89 11.49 -8.39
C HIS A 1053 -2.03 9.96 -8.51
N VAL A 1054 -1.12 9.17 -7.94
CA VAL A 1054 -1.16 7.68 -7.99
C VAL A 1054 -2.41 7.08 -7.39
N SER A 1055 -2.81 7.62 -6.26
CA SER A 1055 -4.05 7.26 -5.59
C SER A 1055 -5.24 7.93 -6.27
N ASN A 1056 -6.21 7.13 -6.69
CA ASN A 1056 -7.39 7.56 -7.44
C ASN A 1056 -8.13 8.75 -6.81
N HIS A 1057 -8.47 8.68 -5.51
CA HIS A 1057 -9.22 9.77 -4.85
C HIS A 1057 -8.38 11.00 -4.51
N TRP A 1058 -7.08 10.97 -4.78
CA TRP A 1058 -6.22 12.14 -4.73
C TRP A 1058 -6.06 12.79 -6.11
N SER A 1059 -6.50 12.15 -7.20
CA SER A 1059 -6.47 12.73 -8.54
C SER A 1059 -7.84 13.32 -8.91
N MET A 1060 -7.91 14.64 -8.99
CA MET A 1060 -9.13 15.33 -9.42
C MET A 1060 -9.54 14.95 -10.85
N GLU A 1061 -8.57 14.81 -11.76
CA GLU A 1061 -8.83 14.34 -13.13
C GLU A 1061 -9.53 12.98 -13.11
N TRP A 1062 -9.02 12.03 -12.32
CA TRP A 1062 -9.63 10.72 -12.16
C TRP A 1062 -11.03 10.81 -11.54
N MET A 1063 -11.18 11.61 -10.48
CA MET A 1063 -12.46 11.79 -9.78
C MET A 1063 -13.56 12.35 -10.69
N ILE A 1064 -13.21 13.29 -11.58
CA ILE A 1064 -14.14 13.84 -12.59
C ILE A 1064 -14.45 12.80 -13.66
N ASN A 1065 -13.44 12.19 -14.27
CA ASN A 1065 -13.61 11.25 -15.37
C ASN A 1065 -14.40 10.00 -14.96
N ASN A 1066 -14.33 9.61 -13.69
CA ASN A 1066 -15.05 8.46 -13.14
C ASN A 1066 -16.37 8.84 -12.45
N GLY A 1067 -16.77 10.11 -12.49
CA GLY A 1067 -18.05 10.59 -11.96
C GLY A 1067 -18.18 10.51 -10.44
N TYR A 1068 -17.07 10.60 -9.70
CA TYR A 1068 -17.08 10.74 -8.23
C TYR A 1068 -17.32 12.19 -7.79
N ILE A 1069 -16.90 13.16 -8.60
CA ILE A 1069 -17.23 14.58 -8.43
C ILE A 1069 -17.67 15.17 -9.77
N SER A 1070 -18.51 16.22 -9.71
CA SER A 1070 -18.87 17.02 -10.87
C SER A 1070 -18.99 18.49 -10.48
N LEU A 1071 -18.42 19.36 -11.29
CA LEU A 1071 -18.52 20.82 -11.13
C LEU A 1071 -19.48 21.47 -12.13
N LYS A 1072 -20.09 20.68 -13.04
CA LYS A 1072 -20.95 21.22 -14.12
C LYS A 1072 -22.36 21.58 -13.65
N ASN A 1073 -22.80 21.04 -12.51
CA ASN A 1073 -24.11 21.29 -11.89
C ASN A 1073 -24.01 22.15 -10.61
N ALA A 1074 -22.90 22.88 -10.46
CA ALA A 1074 -22.44 23.43 -9.18
C ALA A 1074 -22.60 24.94 -9.03
#